data_AF-A0A059P1C4-F1
#
_entry.id   AF-A0A059P1C4-F1
#
_cell.length_a   1.000
_cell.length_b   1.000
_cell.length_c   1.000
_cell.angle_alpha   90.00
_cell.angle_beta   90.00
_cell.angle_gamma   90.00
#
_symmetry.space_group_name_H-M   'P 1'
#
loop_
_entity.id
_entity.type
_entity.pdbx_description
1 polymer ?
#
loop_
_entity_poly.entity_id
_entity_poly.type
_entity_poly.pdbx_seq_one_letter_code
_entity_poly.pdbx_strand_id
1 'polypeptide(L)'
;MTVTNKIVTGVAFPPSLLAETPPISVATLTAYLRDKGMPARGLDLNADFNEYLLNRVELEQVQGPENSHEFTQPFIKQFFLNHITGNYFAETNFEQWELQQQCQVAPESLSIWDPPFPFSYCEFLSILRDEPERVAKLVRDPDANIYHAFYHEKVAGQAAELGMMGFSIMGYNQVIPALTLGYLMKQENPDLYICWGGPWVTSFADMLIPRLEACPELGDLIDALVVREGEEPLLKMAEALSRGERPVGIPGGCKPMSEQSVLDTKPVVRKLLLEMSKPRENVPNTHWRTEDGTYERSGDISWVADMNQIPTPDYSDFDLSLYTTFREGQGSLVLQGSRSCYYMKCSFCNAITNFAPWSYRERSTENIEKDIDTFLELYPGVVHFDFADAVFPAKRLVEIADFFIEKKRPELFWEVDVRFEGNIDKAVLTKMRDSQGKLRFGLETANERLLDLVRKGNRMDVVHRLLQDSRELGYKPFLMTIVGLPTEERNEAEELYEFLSEYHDTVTYQIADFIVERNSPIQLRPDEYGIHIEDDEQQSFHHNLRFTRRAGYSDEEAQEVYRDILVRTMQRFKGAREVDVEQERSRVAPDDSVYRLSLRAGSFALENYWVKHNNLPFEGLVPIGYKVQQQWTDMTNKGTVFEIDPDIALGALAGAGSR
;
A
#
# COMPACT_ATOMS: atom_id res chain seq x y z
N MET A 1 -36.92 2.26 31.32
CA MET A 1 -36.18 3.17 30.40
C MET A 1 -34.71 3.07 30.79
N THR A 2 -34.03 2.05 30.31
CA THR A 2 -32.58 1.91 30.46
C THR A 2 -31.94 2.72 29.34
N VAL A 3 -31.26 3.79 29.71
CA VAL A 3 -30.38 4.53 28.80
C VAL A 3 -29.28 3.55 28.41
N THR A 4 -29.36 2.96 27.22
CA THR A 4 -28.21 2.29 26.60
C THR A 4 -27.16 3.37 26.39
N ASN A 5 -26.07 3.36 27.17
CA ASN A 5 -24.89 4.17 26.87
C ASN A 5 -24.43 3.75 25.48
N LYS A 6 -24.72 4.57 24.46
CA LYS A 6 -24.26 4.28 23.11
C LYS A 6 -22.74 4.45 23.11
N ILE A 7 -22.04 3.34 22.91
CA ILE A 7 -20.58 3.34 22.77
C ILE A 7 -20.21 4.04 21.46
N VAL A 8 -19.24 4.97 21.55
CA VAL A 8 -18.66 5.60 20.38
C VAL A 8 -17.57 4.68 19.82
N THR A 9 -17.62 4.43 18.52
CA THR A 9 -16.60 3.67 17.78
C THR A 9 -15.68 4.62 17.04
N GLY A 10 -14.40 4.64 17.40
CA GLY A 10 -13.37 5.30 16.61
C GLY A 10 -12.94 4.40 15.46
N VAL A 11 -12.74 4.96 14.27
CA VAL A 11 -12.15 4.25 13.13
C VAL A 11 -10.98 5.08 12.62
N ALA A 12 -9.74 4.60 12.75
CA ALA A 12 -8.57 5.33 12.30
C ALA A 12 -7.87 4.71 11.09
N PHE A 13 -7.27 5.59 10.30
CA PHE A 13 -6.23 5.27 9.35
C PHE A 13 -4.87 5.67 9.96
N PRO A 14 -4.00 4.72 10.36
CA PRO A 14 -2.72 5.05 10.97
C PRO A 14 -1.73 5.69 9.96
N PRO A 15 -0.70 6.42 10.42
CA PRO A 15 0.35 6.98 9.58
C PRO A 15 1.03 5.99 8.62
N SER A 16 1.15 6.38 7.34
CA SER A 16 1.83 5.65 6.27
C SER A 16 2.77 6.52 5.40
N LEU A 17 3.02 7.78 5.79
CA LEU A 17 3.91 8.77 5.13
C LEU A 17 3.48 9.28 3.73
N LEU A 18 2.49 8.64 3.09
CA LEU A 18 1.91 9.11 1.82
C LEU A 18 0.46 9.53 2.06
N ALA A 19 0.18 10.84 2.03
CA ALA A 19 -1.16 11.42 2.20
C ALA A 19 -1.74 11.90 0.85
N GLU A 20 -1.79 10.98 -0.11
CA GLU A 20 -2.22 11.31 -1.47
C GLU A 20 -3.74 11.51 -1.56
N THR A 21 -4.52 10.54 -1.08
CA THR A 21 -5.98 10.54 -1.14
C THR A 21 -6.61 10.25 0.23
N PRO A 22 -7.80 10.83 0.51
CA PRO A 22 -8.57 10.48 1.70
C PRO A 22 -8.92 8.99 1.74
N PRO A 23 -8.78 8.32 2.91
CA PRO A 23 -9.01 6.88 3.01
C PRO A 23 -10.50 6.53 2.94
N ILE A 24 -10.97 6.11 1.76
CA ILE A 24 -12.37 5.70 1.52
C ILE A 24 -12.83 4.62 2.52
N SER A 25 -11.93 3.75 3.00
CA SER A 25 -12.28 2.72 3.98
C SER A 25 -12.82 3.31 5.27
N VAL A 26 -12.18 4.36 5.80
CA VAL A 26 -12.60 4.96 7.07
C VAL A 26 -13.91 5.72 6.88
N ALA A 27 -14.00 6.52 5.81
CA ALA A 27 -15.22 7.25 5.45
C ALA A 27 -16.43 6.34 5.21
N THR A 28 -16.22 5.16 4.61
CA THR A 28 -17.29 4.18 4.36
C THR A 28 -17.72 3.49 5.65
N LEU A 29 -16.78 3.04 6.49
CA LEU A 29 -17.08 2.32 7.72
C LEU A 29 -17.80 3.21 8.74
N THR A 30 -17.38 4.47 8.88
CA THR A 30 -18.03 5.43 9.78
C THR A 30 -19.44 5.77 9.30
N ALA A 31 -19.61 6.03 7.99
CA ALA A 31 -20.92 6.25 7.39
C ALA A 31 -21.85 5.05 7.60
N TYR A 32 -21.35 3.82 7.40
CA TYR A 32 -22.12 2.59 7.59
C TYR A 32 -22.59 2.41 9.04
N LEU A 33 -21.72 2.64 10.03
CA LEU A 33 -22.10 2.59 11.45
C LEU A 33 -23.15 3.66 11.79
N ARG A 34 -22.96 4.90 11.31
CA ARG A 34 -23.88 6.02 11.54
C ARG A 34 -25.26 5.74 10.94
N ASP A 35 -25.33 5.20 9.72
CA ASP A 35 -26.57 4.78 9.06
C ASP A 35 -27.34 3.73 9.88
N LYS A 36 -26.62 2.83 10.56
CA LYS A 36 -27.21 1.82 11.47
C LYS A 36 -27.48 2.34 12.89
N GLY A 37 -27.31 3.64 13.13
CA GLY A 37 -27.63 4.30 14.40
C GLY A 37 -26.57 4.11 15.50
N MET A 38 -25.39 3.60 15.13
CA MET A 38 -24.23 3.46 16.00
C MET A 38 -23.34 4.71 15.92
N PRO A 39 -23.00 5.38 17.03
CA PRO A 39 -22.10 6.53 17.00
C PRO A 39 -20.70 6.10 16.55
N ALA A 40 -20.18 6.77 15.51
CA ALA A 40 -18.85 6.53 15.00
C ALA A 40 -18.13 7.85 14.69
N ARG A 41 -16.80 7.83 14.75
CA ARG A 41 -15.91 8.94 14.40
C ARG A 41 -14.72 8.43 13.58
N GLY A 42 -14.47 9.05 12.43
CA GLY A 42 -13.27 8.83 11.64
C GLY A 42 -12.06 9.60 12.17
N LEU A 43 -10.88 9.01 12.05
CA LEU A 43 -9.61 9.63 12.39
C LEU A 43 -8.59 9.34 11.29
N ASP A 44 -8.28 10.31 10.42
CA ASP A 44 -7.15 10.17 9.50
C ASP A 44 -5.86 10.69 10.14
N LEU A 45 -5.13 9.77 10.77
CA LEU A 45 -3.89 10.10 11.45
C LEU A 45 -2.70 10.16 10.49
N ASN A 46 -2.86 9.78 9.22
CA ASN A 46 -1.80 9.87 8.23
C ASN A 46 -1.65 11.29 7.68
N ALA A 47 -2.75 11.94 7.30
CA ALA A 47 -2.73 13.35 6.89
C ALA A 47 -2.23 14.25 8.04
N ASP A 48 -2.78 14.06 9.24
CA ASP A 48 -2.36 14.76 10.46
C ASP A 48 -0.87 14.58 10.78
N PHE A 49 -0.33 13.38 10.57
CA PHE A 49 1.07 13.09 10.86
C PHE A 49 2.02 13.76 9.87
N ASN A 50 1.65 13.83 8.59
CA ASN A 50 2.41 14.57 7.60
C ASN A 50 2.48 16.06 7.96
N GLU A 51 1.34 16.67 8.31
CA GLU A 51 1.29 18.04 8.80
C GLU A 51 2.16 18.25 10.07
N TYR A 52 2.06 17.32 11.03
CA TYR A 52 2.84 17.34 12.27
C TYR A 52 4.35 17.37 12.00
N LEU A 53 4.82 16.55 11.06
CA LEU A 53 6.23 16.49 10.66
C LEU A 53 6.66 17.79 9.98
N LEU A 54 5.88 18.31 9.02
CA LEU A 54 6.20 19.55 8.30
C LEU A 54 6.41 20.74 9.24
N ASN A 55 5.58 20.85 10.28
CA ASN A 55 5.64 21.95 11.23
C ASN A 55 6.79 21.85 12.24
N ARG A 56 7.46 20.69 12.35
CA ARG A 56 8.52 20.42 13.35
C ARG A 56 9.89 20.18 12.78
N VAL A 57 9.99 19.97 11.47
CA VAL A 57 11.28 19.92 10.79
C VAL A 57 11.78 21.35 10.60
N GLU A 58 12.59 21.85 11.54
CA GLU A 58 13.35 23.08 11.33
C GLU A 58 14.46 22.83 10.30
N LEU A 59 14.42 23.61 9.21
CA LEU A 59 15.20 23.41 7.99
C LEU A 59 16.73 23.54 8.13
N GLU A 60 17.23 23.91 9.31
CA GLU A 60 18.61 24.35 9.56
C GLU A 60 19.44 23.40 10.44
N GLN A 61 18.86 22.40 11.12
CA GLN A 61 19.54 21.67 12.21
C GLN A 61 19.87 20.19 11.97
N VAL A 62 19.83 19.68 10.73
CA VAL A 62 20.31 18.31 10.44
C VAL A 62 21.81 18.34 10.16
N GLN A 63 22.64 18.33 11.21
CA GLN A 63 24.10 18.15 11.09
C GLN A 63 24.46 16.66 11.15
N GLY A 64 25.05 16.15 10.06
CA GLY A 64 25.67 14.82 9.99
C GLY A 64 27.19 14.91 9.76
N PRO A 65 27.95 13.82 9.97
CA PRO A 65 29.41 13.83 9.84
C PRO A 65 29.86 14.11 8.41
N GLU A 66 30.93 14.89 8.29
CA GLU A 66 31.59 15.25 7.04
C GLU A 66 31.90 13.99 6.19
N ASN A 67 31.40 13.97 4.95
CA ASN A 67 31.65 13.03 3.84
C ASN A 67 30.55 12.05 3.42
N SER A 68 29.33 12.20 3.93
CA SER A 68 28.15 11.80 3.16
C SER A 68 27.16 12.93 3.27
N HIS A 69 26.92 13.69 2.20
CA HIS A 69 25.77 14.58 1.96
C HIS A 69 26.19 15.88 1.23
N GLU A 70 26.06 15.87 -0.09
CA GLU A 70 25.66 17.07 -0.84
C GLU A 70 24.43 16.81 -1.72
N PHE A 71 24.21 15.57 -2.18
CA PHE A 71 23.07 15.25 -3.05
C PHE A 71 21.84 14.66 -2.34
N THR A 72 21.96 14.05 -1.15
CA THR A 72 20.85 13.32 -0.51
C THR A 72 19.95 14.19 0.37
N GLN A 73 20.49 15.12 1.16
CA GLN A 73 19.66 15.96 2.05
C GLN A 73 18.80 16.98 1.30
N PRO A 74 19.33 17.75 0.31
CA PRO A 74 18.50 18.68 -0.47
C PRO A 74 17.49 17.95 -1.35
N PHE A 75 17.81 16.75 -1.84
CA PHE A 75 16.90 15.96 -2.67
C PHE A 75 15.76 15.34 -1.84
N ILE A 76 16.02 14.72 -0.69
CA ILE A 76 14.96 14.23 0.22
C ILE A 76 14.08 15.39 0.65
N LYS A 77 14.69 16.52 1.04
CA LYS A 77 14.00 17.75 1.42
C LYS A 77 13.16 18.31 0.28
N GLN A 78 13.71 18.44 -0.93
CA GLN A 78 12.99 18.94 -2.09
C GLN A 78 11.98 17.92 -2.64
N PHE A 79 12.17 16.62 -2.41
CA PHE A 79 11.25 15.56 -2.80
C PHE A 79 10.07 15.48 -1.83
N PHE A 80 10.31 15.42 -0.51
CA PHE A 80 9.27 15.55 0.51
C PHE A 80 8.52 16.88 0.35
N LEU A 81 9.23 18.00 0.13
CA LEU A 81 8.58 19.28 -0.16
C LEU A 81 7.84 19.22 -1.50
N ASN A 82 8.39 18.74 -2.60
CA ASN A 82 7.66 18.72 -3.89
C ASN A 82 6.45 17.78 -3.88
N HIS A 83 6.52 16.69 -3.12
CA HIS A 83 5.47 15.69 -2.98
C HIS A 83 4.38 16.20 -2.02
N ILE A 84 4.73 16.90 -0.94
CA ILE A 84 3.78 17.40 0.07
C ILE A 84 3.30 18.85 -0.21
N THR A 85 4.13 19.73 -0.76
CA THR A 85 3.77 21.11 -1.17
C THR A 85 3.24 21.21 -2.61
N GLY A 86 3.04 20.06 -3.27
CA GLY A 86 2.30 20.00 -4.53
C GLY A 86 2.96 20.73 -5.69
N ASN A 87 4.30 20.68 -5.82
CA ASN A 87 4.92 21.13 -7.08
C ASN A 87 4.60 20.18 -8.26
N TYR A 88 3.84 19.10 -8.05
CA TYR A 88 3.18 18.36 -9.11
C TYR A 88 1.96 19.09 -9.70
N PHE A 89 1.13 19.76 -8.89
CA PHE A 89 -0.17 20.31 -9.30
C PHE A 89 -0.14 21.81 -9.61
N ALA A 90 0.87 22.30 -10.34
CA ALA A 90 1.06 23.74 -10.50
C ALA A 90 -0.03 24.44 -11.34
N GLU A 91 -0.73 23.78 -12.28
CA GLU A 91 -1.74 24.44 -13.09
C GLU A 91 -2.89 23.49 -13.49
N THR A 92 -4.13 23.98 -13.33
CA THR A 92 -5.40 23.24 -13.36
C THR A 92 -5.97 23.12 -14.79
N ASN A 93 -5.59 22.07 -15.53
CA ASN A 93 -6.39 21.53 -16.64
C ASN A 93 -6.18 20.00 -16.83
N PHE A 94 -7.15 19.33 -17.47
CA PHE A 94 -7.16 17.89 -17.73
C PHE A 94 -5.92 17.39 -18.51
N GLU A 95 -5.40 18.19 -19.44
CA GLU A 95 -4.22 17.86 -20.24
C GLU A 95 -2.92 17.84 -19.39
N GLN A 96 -2.82 18.67 -18.35
CA GLN A 96 -1.66 18.69 -17.45
C GLN A 96 -1.72 17.61 -16.37
N TRP A 97 -2.91 17.26 -15.88
CA TRP A 97 -3.10 16.07 -15.03
C TRP A 97 -2.65 14.80 -15.77
N GLU A 98 -2.94 14.71 -17.06
CA GLU A 98 -2.50 13.63 -17.94
C GLU A 98 -0.96 13.56 -18.11
N LEU A 99 -0.27 14.71 -18.21
CA LEU A 99 1.20 14.82 -18.23
C LEU A 99 1.85 14.42 -16.89
N GLN A 100 1.15 14.62 -15.78
CA GLN A 100 1.64 14.25 -14.44
C GLN A 100 1.52 12.74 -14.19
N GLN A 101 0.44 12.11 -14.66
CA GLN A 101 0.30 10.64 -14.69
C GLN A 101 1.41 9.98 -15.53
N GLN A 102 1.80 10.58 -16.66
CA GLN A 102 2.95 10.11 -17.47
C GLN A 102 4.30 10.17 -16.71
N CYS A 103 4.41 11.03 -15.70
CA CYS A 103 5.62 11.18 -14.88
C CYS A 103 5.62 10.29 -13.64
N GLN A 104 4.59 9.47 -13.44
CA GLN A 104 4.62 8.40 -12.43
C GLN A 104 5.58 7.29 -12.89
N VAL A 105 6.87 7.59 -12.81
CA VAL A 105 7.89 6.58 -12.54
C VAL A 105 7.36 5.81 -11.33
N ALA A 106 7.19 4.50 -11.48
CA ALA A 106 6.49 3.66 -10.52
C ALA A 106 6.83 4.04 -9.07
N PRO A 107 5.84 4.00 -8.15
CA PRO A 107 6.07 4.08 -6.71
C PRO A 107 7.09 3.05 -6.22
N GLU A 108 7.51 2.07 -7.02
CA GLU A 108 8.69 1.25 -6.70
C GLU A 108 9.97 2.05 -6.54
N SER A 109 10.10 3.26 -7.12
CA SER A 109 11.18 4.18 -6.77
C SER A 109 11.06 4.78 -5.35
N LEU A 110 9.89 4.64 -4.70
CA LEU A 110 9.70 4.90 -3.27
C LEU A 110 10.11 3.73 -2.37
N SER A 111 10.30 2.52 -2.92
CA SER A 111 10.96 1.42 -2.16
C SER A 111 12.44 1.71 -1.85
N ILE A 112 13.01 2.73 -2.51
CA ILE A 112 14.38 3.21 -2.33
C ILE A 112 14.48 4.22 -1.17
N TRP A 113 13.34 4.69 -0.63
CA TRP A 113 13.29 5.69 0.43
C TRP A 113 12.80 5.07 1.73
N ASP A 114 13.68 4.29 2.34
CA ASP A 114 13.66 4.11 3.79
C ASP A 114 13.89 5.49 4.43
N PRO A 115 12.92 6.09 5.15
CA PRO A 115 13.23 7.19 6.04
C PRO A 115 14.34 6.75 7.03
N PRO A 116 15.11 7.69 7.61
CA PRO A 116 16.13 7.38 8.60
C PRO A 116 15.47 7.04 9.95
N PHE A 117 14.55 6.08 9.95
CA PHE A 117 14.21 5.32 11.14
C PHE A 117 15.26 4.24 11.33
N PRO A 118 15.59 3.85 12.57
CA PRO A 118 16.64 2.88 12.88
C PRO A 118 16.35 1.44 12.42
N PHE A 119 15.39 1.26 11.51
CA PHE A 119 14.99 0.00 10.91
C PHE A 119 14.67 0.25 9.43
N SER A 120 15.35 -0.42 8.51
CA SER A 120 14.88 -0.53 7.13
C SER A 120 13.50 -1.20 7.09
N TYR A 121 12.72 -0.88 6.06
CA TYR A 121 11.41 -1.46 5.70
C TYR A 121 11.43 -3.02 5.75
N CYS A 122 12.57 -3.65 5.47
CA CYS A 122 12.77 -5.12 5.57
C CYS A 122 13.15 -5.62 6.99
N GLU A 123 13.84 -4.80 7.79
CA GLU A 123 14.23 -5.16 9.15
C GLU A 123 13.04 -5.24 10.08
N PHE A 124 12.05 -4.35 9.98
CA PHE A 124 10.90 -4.36 10.92
C PHE A 124 10.11 -5.67 10.87
N LEU A 125 9.79 -6.13 9.66
CA LEU A 125 9.06 -7.37 9.44
C LEU A 125 9.84 -8.60 9.93
N SER A 126 11.17 -8.54 9.78
CA SER A 126 12.06 -9.54 10.35
C SER A 126 12.13 -9.46 11.87
N ILE A 127 12.11 -8.27 12.46
CA ILE A 127 12.10 -8.07 13.92
C ILE A 127 10.76 -8.48 14.53
N LEU A 128 9.62 -8.18 13.91
CA LEU A 128 8.31 -8.67 14.38
C LEU A 128 8.23 -10.20 14.33
N ARG A 129 8.89 -10.83 13.33
CA ARG A 129 8.98 -12.28 13.22
C ARG A 129 9.91 -12.89 14.27
N ASP A 130 11.13 -12.40 14.36
CA ASP A 130 12.25 -13.05 15.04
C ASP A 130 12.41 -12.57 16.49
N GLU A 131 12.04 -11.31 16.75
CA GLU A 131 12.23 -10.62 18.02
C GLU A 131 10.99 -9.75 18.39
N PRO A 132 9.76 -10.32 18.49
CA PRO A 132 8.55 -9.54 18.77
C PRO A 132 8.63 -8.72 20.08
N GLU A 133 9.39 -9.20 21.07
CA GLU A 133 9.76 -8.48 22.30
C GLU A 133 10.44 -7.12 22.03
N ARG A 134 11.25 -7.04 20.96
CA ARG A 134 11.95 -5.82 20.57
C ARG A 134 10.99 -4.81 19.95
N VAL A 135 9.97 -5.26 19.22
CA VAL A 135 8.84 -4.43 18.78
C VAL A 135 8.02 -3.95 19.98
N ALA A 136 7.73 -4.85 20.93
CA ALA A 136 7.03 -4.51 22.17
C ALA A 136 7.75 -3.40 22.95
N LYS A 137 9.09 -3.45 23.01
CA LYS A 137 9.90 -2.40 23.61
C LYS A 137 9.78 -1.08 22.86
N LEU A 138 9.94 -1.09 21.53
CA LEU A 138 9.83 0.11 20.69
C LEU A 138 8.45 0.78 20.81
N VAL A 139 7.38 0.00 20.83
CA VAL A 139 6.00 0.50 20.99
C VAL A 139 5.83 1.30 22.29
N ARG A 140 6.56 0.94 23.35
CA ARG A 140 6.45 1.54 24.69
C ARG A 140 7.45 2.67 24.95
N ASP A 141 8.47 2.81 24.11
CA ASP A 141 9.60 3.71 24.35
C ASP A 141 9.36 5.08 23.69
N PRO A 142 9.01 6.13 24.47
CA PRO A 142 8.74 7.45 23.91
C PRO A 142 9.98 8.13 23.32
N ASP A 143 11.19 7.71 23.70
CA ASP A 143 12.44 8.30 23.21
C ASP A 143 12.86 7.67 21.88
N ALA A 144 12.52 6.39 21.66
CA ALA A 144 12.82 5.68 20.41
C ALA A 144 11.69 5.73 19.37
N ASN A 145 10.47 6.11 19.78
CA ASN A 145 9.28 6.04 18.94
C ASN A 145 8.58 7.41 18.81
N ILE A 146 8.82 8.04 17.67
CA ILE A 146 8.31 9.37 17.30
C ILE A 146 6.78 9.52 17.38
N TYR A 147 6.02 8.44 17.28
CA TYR A 147 4.57 8.51 17.27
C TYR A 147 4.00 8.85 18.65
N HIS A 148 4.76 8.64 19.73
CA HIS A 148 4.34 9.04 21.09
C HIS A 148 4.06 10.54 21.17
N ALA A 149 5.00 11.36 20.72
CA ALA A 149 4.86 12.82 20.76
C ALA A 149 3.70 13.31 19.89
N PHE A 150 3.55 12.72 18.70
CA PHE A 150 2.43 13.00 17.80
C PHE A 150 1.08 12.65 18.43
N TYR A 151 0.93 11.43 18.95
CA TYR A 151 -0.33 10.97 19.52
C TYR A 151 -0.70 11.69 20.82
N HIS A 152 0.29 12.02 21.65
CA HIS A 152 0.05 12.84 22.83
C HIS A 152 -0.56 14.21 22.48
N GLU A 153 -0.20 14.78 21.33
CA GLU A 153 -0.73 16.06 20.88
C GLU A 153 -2.10 15.94 20.20
N LYS A 154 -2.25 14.96 19.29
CA LYS A 154 -3.43 14.88 18.42
C LYS A 154 -4.59 14.07 19.00
N VAL A 155 -4.30 13.04 19.82
CA VAL A 155 -5.33 12.06 20.23
C VAL A 155 -5.39 11.76 21.73
N ALA A 156 -4.54 12.39 22.55
CA ALA A 156 -4.58 12.23 24.00
C ALA A 156 -5.97 12.55 24.59
N GLY A 157 -6.41 11.72 25.53
CA GLY A 157 -7.70 11.82 26.21
C GLY A 157 -8.91 11.35 25.39
N GLN A 158 -8.76 11.10 24.09
CA GLN A 158 -9.89 10.67 23.26
C GLN A 158 -10.34 9.24 23.57
N ALA A 159 -9.45 8.38 24.10
CA ALA A 159 -9.78 6.98 24.39
C ALA A 159 -10.86 6.84 25.50
N ALA A 160 -11.00 7.84 26.37
CA ALA A 160 -11.99 7.85 27.44
C ALA A 160 -13.45 7.92 26.94
N GLU A 161 -13.65 8.43 25.72
CA GLU A 161 -14.97 8.57 25.11
C GLU A 161 -15.32 7.37 24.20
N LEU A 162 -14.33 6.53 23.89
CA LEU A 162 -14.47 5.39 23.00
C LEU A 162 -14.71 4.11 23.80
N GLY A 163 -15.64 3.28 23.35
CA GLY A 163 -15.70 1.88 23.80
C GLY A 163 -15.06 0.91 22.79
N MET A 164 -14.77 1.40 21.58
CA MET A 164 -14.14 0.62 20.52
C MET A 164 -13.24 1.48 19.64
N MET A 165 -12.11 0.91 19.20
CA MET A 165 -11.21 1.50 18.21
C MET A 165 -10.91 0.50 17.09
N GLY A 166 -11.26 0.85 15.87
CA GLY A 166 -10.91 0.11 14.65
C GLY A 166 -9.74 0.76 13.91
N PHE A 167 -8.73 -0.03 13.52
CA PHE A 167 -7.65 0.45 12.66
C PHE A 167 -7.77 -0.15 11.25
N SER A 168 -7.85 0.71 10.23
CA SER A 168 -7.77 0.32 8.82
C SER A 168 -6.31 0.31 8.38
N ILE A 169 -5.71 -0.88 8.28
CA ILE A 169 -4.30 -1.09 7.96
C ILE A 169 -4.19 -1.55 6.50
N MET A 170 -3.75 -0.63 5.67
CA MET A 170 -3.52 -0.81 4.24
C MET A 170 -2.13 -1.38 3.94
N GLY A 171 -1.12 -0.88 4.65
CA GLY A 171 0.28 -1.27 4.49
C GLY A 171 0.93 -1.59 5.82
N TYR A 172 2.04 -2.32 5.80
CA TYR A 172 2.72 -2.72 7.02
C TYR A 172 3.43 -1.58 7.76
N ASN A 173 3.74 -0.49 7.06
CA ASN A 173 4.28 0.73 7.65
C ASN A 173 3.32 1.35 8.68
N GLN A 174 2.04 0.96 8.64
CA GLN A 174 1.02 1.36 9.60
C GLN A 174 1.01 0.50 10.89
N VAL A 175 1.79 -0.58 10.97
CA VAL A 175 1.76 -1.53 12.11
C VAL A 175 2.33 -0.92 13.39
N ILE A 176 3.54 -0.35 13.35
CA ILE A 176 4.13 0.34 14.52
C ILE A 176 3.22 1.48 15.02
N PRO A 177 2.79 2.43 14.16
CA PRO A 177 1.91 3.50 14.64
C PRO A 177 0.58 2.96 15.18
N ALA A 178 -0.02 1.92 14.58
CA ALA A 178 -1.22 1.28 15.10
C ALA A 178 -1.00 0.64 16.49
N LEU A 179 0.09 -0.10 16.69
CA LEU A 179 0.44 -0.68 18.01
C LEU A 179 0.71 0.41 19.05
N THR A 180 1.42 1.46 18.65
CA THR A 180 1.76 2.60 19.53
C THR A 180 0.49 3.33 19.97
N LEU A 181 -0.41 3.61 19.03
CA LEU A 181 -1.69 4.22 19.34
C LEU A 181 -2.54 3.33 20.24
N GLY A 182 -2.63 2.03 19.92
CA GLY A 182 -3.36 1.07 20.73
C GLY A 182 -2.82 0.97 22.16
N TYR A 183 -1.49 0.96 22.32
CA TYR A 183 -0.83 1.01 23.63
C TYR A 183 -1.22 2.26 24.42
N LEU A 184 -1.06 3.44 23.82
CA LEU A 184 -1.38 4.71 24.48
C LEU A 184 -2.86 4.81 24.85
N MET A 185 -3.76 4.42 23.95
CA MET A 185 -5.19 4.43 24.21
C MET A 185 -5.61 3.44 25.29
N LYS A 186 -4.98 2.25 25.38
CA LYS A 186 -5.24 1.30 26.47
C LYS A 186 -4.66 1.74 27.81
N GLN A 187 -3.64 2.61 27.84
CA GLN A 187 -3.20 3.26 29.09
C GLN A 187 -4.28 4.21 29.63
N GLU A 188 -4.97 4.92 28.74
CA GLU A 188 -6.06 5.84 29.09
C GLU A 188 -7.37 5.10 29.41
N ASN A 189 -7.71 4.08 28.63
CA ASN A 189 -8.91 3.27 28.77
C ASN A 189 -8.56 1.76 28.65
N PRO A 190 -8.28 1.08 29.77
CA PRO A 190 -7.92 -0.34 29.78
C PRO A 190 -8.99 -1.29 29.20
N ASP A 191 -10.26 -0.86 29.20
CA ASP A 191 -11.39 -1.64 28.69
C ASP A 191 -11.66 -1.37 27.18
N LEU A 192 -10.88 -0.50 26.53
CA LEU A 192 -11.03 -0.19 25.11
C LEU A 192 -10.84 -1.44 24.25
N TYR A 193 -11.86 -1.78 23.49
CA TYR A 193 -11.81 -2.88 22.53
C TYR A 193 -11.15 -2.44 21.24
N ILE A 194 -10.00 -3.05 20.89
CA ILE A 194 -9.24 -2.69 19.69
C ILE A 194 -9.36 -3.78 18.63
N CYS A 195 -9.84 -3.42 17.43
CA CYS A 195 -9.81 -4.32 16.28
C CYS A 195 -8.99 -3.76 15.13
N TRP A 196 -8.27 -4.63 14.42
CA TRP A 196 -7.56 -4.27 13.20
C TRP A 196 -8.27 -4.85 11.99
N GLY A 197 -8.29 -4.13 10.89
CA GLY A 197 -8.78 -4.61 9.61
C GLY A 197 -7.99 -4.02 8.44
N GLY A 198 -8.49 -4.25 7.23
CA GLY A 198 -7.89 -3.74 6.00
C GLY A 198 -7.14 -4.80 5.18
N PRO A 199 -6.67 -4.43 3.98
CA PRO A 199 -6.04 -5.35 3.04
C PRO A 199 -4.81 -6.06 3.59
N TRP A 200 -3.98 -5.36 4.37
CA TRP A 200 -2.79 -5.96 4.96
C TRP A 200 -3.16 -6.99 6.02
N VAL A 201 -4.07 -6.66 6.95
CA VAL A 201 -4.55 -7.63 7.95
C VAL A 201 -5.17 -8.85 7.28
N THR A 202 -5.95 -8.66 6.22
CA THR A 202 -6.56 -9.74 5.44
C THR A 202 -5.51 -10.68 4.82
N SER A 203 -4.40 -10.13 4.36
CA SER A 203 -3.35 -10.89 3.67
C SER A 203 -2.35 -11.55 4.63
N PHE A 204 -2.21 -11.03 5.86
CA PHE A 204 -1.14 -11.40 6.78
C PHE A 204 -1.61 -11.97 8.14
N ALA A 205 -2.92 -12.06 8.40
CA ALA A 205 -3.45 -12.54 9.68
C ALA A 205 -2.85 -13.89 10.12
N ASP A 206 -2.76 -14.88 9.22
CA ASP A 206 -2.25 -16.22 9.54
C ASP A 206 -0.79 -16.20 10.02
N MET A 207 0.00 -15.21 9.58
CA MET A 207 1.40 -15.06 9.98
C MET A 207 1.54 -14.16 11.20
N LEU A 208 0.68 -13.16 11.34
CA LEU A 208 0.65 -12.24 12.47
C LEU A 208 0.22 -12.95 13.76
N ILE A 209 -0.83 -13.78 13.70
CA ILE A 209 -1.42 -14.43 14.88
C ILE A 209 -0.39 -15.17 15.74
N PRO A 210 0.42 -16.12 15.20
CA PRO A 210 1.39 -16.83 16.03
C PRO A 210 2.39 -15.93 16.74
N ARG A 211 2.70 -14.74 16.18
CA ARG A 211 3.64 -13.76 16.77
C ARG A 211 2.97 -12.99 17.89
N LEU A 212 1.69 -12.64 17.73
CA LEU A 212 0.88 -12.02 18.79
C LEU A 212 0.64 -12.99 19.96
N GLU A 213 0.46 -14.29 19.68
CA GLU A 213 0.33 -15.32 20.71
C GLU A 213 1.65 -15.56 21.46
N ALA A 214 2.78 -15.50 20.74
CA ALA A 214 4.11 -15.67 21.33
C ALA A 214 4.58 -14.45 22.15
N CYS A 215 4.00 -13.26 21.94
CA CYS A 215 4.37 -12.02 22.63
C CYS A 215 3.12 -11.36 23.24
N PRO A 216 2.75 -11.72 24.48
CA PRO A 216 1.58 -11.16 25.17
C PRO A 216 1.59 -9.63 25.22
N GLU A 217 2.76 -9.00 25.34
CA GLU A 217 2.94 -7.56 25.31
C GLU A 217 2.35 -6.88 24.07
N LEU A 218 2.35 -7.56 22.91
CA LEU A 218 1.74 -7.09 21.68
C LEU A 218 0.32 -7.62 21.52
N GLY A 219 0.10 -8.91 21.83
CA GLY A 219 -1.21 -9.55 21.72
C GLY A 219 -2.29 -8.85 22.54
N ASP A 220 -1.97 -8.38 23.74
CA ASP A 220 -2.93 -7.71 24.63
C ASP A 220 -3.38 -6.32 24.13
N LEU A 221 -2.68 -5.77 23.13
CA LEU A 221 -3.05 -4.53 22.46
C LEU A 221 -4.15 -4.73 21.40
N ILE A 222 -4.43 -5.98 20.99
CA ILE A 222 -5.31 -6.29 19.86
C ILE A 222 -6.35 -7.33 20.26
N ASP A 223 -7.60 -6.91 20.39
CA ASP A 223 -8.71 -7.79 20.77
C ASP A 223 -9.25 -8.60 19.58
N ALA A 224 -9.19 -8.05 18.36
CA ALA A 224 -9.66 -8.72 17.16
C ALA A 224 -8.91 -8.33 15.87
N LEU A 225 -8.83 -9.28 14.94
CA LEU A 225 -8.40 -9.08 13.56
C LEU A 225 -9.58 -9.38 12.63
N VAL A 226 -10.08 -8.37 11.94
CA VAL A 226 -11.11 -8.46 10.91
C VAL A 226 -10.44 -8.67 9.56
N VAL A 227 -10.71 -9.82 8.95
CA VAL A 227 -10.22 -10.19 7.62
C VAL A 227 -11.34 -10.01 6.59
N ARG A 228 -11.05 -9.47 5.41
CA ARG A 228 -12.02 -9.12 4.35
C ARG A 228 -12.87 -7.89 4.70
N GLU A 229 -14.17 -7.93 4.40
CA GLU A 229 -15.10 -6.82 4.60
C GLU A 229 -15.36 -6.54 6.08
N GLY A 230 -15.36 -5.26 6.45
CA GLY A 230 -15.38 -4.80 7.84
C GLY A 230 -16.71 -4.23 8.31
N GLU A 231 -17.66 -3.93 7.41
CA GLU A 231 -18.93 -3.27 7.73
C GLU A 231 -19.76 -4.05 8.74
N GLU A 232 -20.09 -5.30 8.40
CA GLU A 232 -20.86 -6.23 9.23
C GLU A 232 -20.12 -6.61 10.53
N PRO A 233 -18.83 -7.00 10.50
CA PRO A 233 -18.07 -7.26 11.73
C PRO A 233 -18.04 -6.07 12.68
N LEU A 234 -17.73 -4.88 12.17
CA LEU A 234 -17.60 -3.67 12.99
C LEU A 234 -18.94 -3.27 13.62
N LEU A 235 -20.03 -3.37 12.85
CA LEU A 235 -21.39 -3.15 13.36
C LEU A 235 -21.70 -4.10 14.52
N LYS A 236 -21.49 -5.41 14.33
CA LYS A 236 -21.79 -6.42 15.37
C LYS A 236 -20.92 -6.26 16.61
N MET A 237 -19.64 -5.90 16.45
CA MET A 237 -18.77 -5.58 17.58
C MET A 237 -19.31 -4.37 18.36
N ALA A 238 -19.66 -3.29 17.66
CA ALA A 238 -20.19 -2.09 18.29
C ALA A 238 -21.53 -2.36 19.00
N GLU A 239 -22.43 -3.15 18.39
CA GLU A 239 -23.69 -3.56 18.99
C GLU A 239 -23.50 -4.41 20.24
N ALA A 240 -22.60 -5.40 20.20
CA ALA A 240 -22.27 -6.25 21.35
C ALA A 240 -21.75 -5.42 22.53
N LEU A 241 -20.76 -4.55 22.27
CA LEU A 241 -20.20 -3.67 23.28
C LEU A 241 -21.27 -2.75 23.87
N SER A 242 -22.20 -2.22 23.06
CA SER A 242 -23.29 -1.36 23.54
C SER A 242 -24.26 -2.06 24.50
N ARG A 243 -24.31 -3.40 24.47
CA ARG A 243 -25.07 -4.25 25.40
C ARG A 243 -24.23 -4.70 26.61
N GLY A 244 -22.97 -4.30 26.68
CA GLY A 244 -22.01 -4.78 27.69
C GLY A 244 -21.52 -6.21 27.44
N GLU A 245 -21.66 -6.71 26.22
CA GLU A 245 -21.18 -8.02 25.80
C GLU A 245 -19.79 -7.90 25.19
N ARG A 246 -18.92 -8.87 25.45
CA ARG A 246 -17.62 -8.94 24.78
C ARG A 246 -17.82 -9.52 23.36
N PRO A 247 -17.41 -8.82 22.29
CA PRO A 247 -17.46 -9.38 20.95
C PRO A 247 -16.56 -10.61 20.87
N VAL A 248 -17.06 -11.68 20.26
CA VAL A 248 -16.27 -12.87 19.92
C VAL A 248 -16.74 -13.41 18.57
N GLY A 249 -15.94 -14.22 17.89
CA GLY A 249 -16.48 -15.07 16.84
C GLY A 249 -17.04 -16.36 17.43
N ILE A 250 -17.93 -17.04 16.72
CA ILE A 250 -18.26 -18.45 17.00
C ILE A 250 -17.31 -19.31 16.15
N PRO A 251 -16.44 -20.14 16.76
CA PRO A 251 -15.59 -21.03 15.99
C PRO A 251 -16.45 -22.08 15.28
N GLY A 252 -16.34 -22.17 13.96
CA GLY A 252 -16.97 -23.20 13.12
C GLY A 252 -18.47 -23.38 13.36
N GLY A 253 -19.32 -22.63 12.62
CA GLY A 253 -20.79 -22.66 12.64
C GLY A 253 -21.46 -23.83 13.38
N CYS A 254 -21.47 -23.75 14.71
CA CYS A 254 -22.16 -24.71 15.57
C CYS A 254 -23.38 -24.00 16.16
N LYS A 255 -24.56 -24.53 15.86
CA LYS A 255 -25.79 -24.12 16.56
C LYS A 255 -25.57 -24.31 18.08
N PRO A 256 -26.09 -23.40 18.92
CA PRO A 256 -25.99 -23.57 20.36
C PRO A 256 -26.62 -24.91 20.79
N MET A 257 -25.91 -25.67 21.64
CA MET A 257 -26.51 -26.84 22.31
C MET A 257 -27.56 -26.38 23.30
N SER A 258 -28.63 -27.18 23.46
CA SER A 258 -29.69 -26.89 24.44
C SER A 258 -29.17 -26.88 25.89
N GLU A 259 -29.78 -26.09 26.75
CA GLU A 259 -29.45 -25.96 28.18
C GLU A 259 -29.42 -27.32 28.90
N GLN A 260 -30.30 -28.24 28.50
CA GLN A 260 -30.39 -29.60 29.04
C GLN A 260 -29.14 -30.44 28.73
N SER A 261 -28.61 -30.33 27.51
CA SER A 261 -27.40 -31.05 27.09
C SER A 261 -26.13 -30.58 27.81
N VAL A 262 -26.09 -29.34 28.29
CA VAL A 262 -24.97 -28.82 29.10
C VAL A 262 -24.99 -29.39 30.52
N LEU A 263 -26.20 -29.56 31.08
CA LEU A 263 -26.39 -30.05 32.45
C LEU A 263 -25.98 -31.52 32.64
N ASP A 264 -26.03 -32.33 31.57
CA ASP A 264 -25.71 -33.77 31.59
C ASP A 264 -24.20 -34.08 31.42
N THR A 265 -23.35 -33.06 31.25
CA THR A 265 -21.90 -33.26 31.06
C THR A 265 -21.12 -33.32 32.38
N LYS A 266 -19.95 -33.98 32.35
CA LYS A 266 -19.03 -34.12 33.50
C LYS A 266 -18.66 -32.74 34.08
N PRO A 267 -18.43 -32.59 35.39
CA PRO A 267 -18.23 -31.28 36.05
C PRO A 267 -17.16 -30.37 35.42
N VAL A 268 -16.05 -30.94 34.92
CA VAL A 268 -15.00 -30.21 34.20
C VAL A 268 -15.48 -29.68 32.84
N VAL A 269 -16.25 -30.49 32.11
CA VAL A 269 -16.85 -30.11 30.81
C VAL A 269 -17.99 -29.12 31.02
N ARG A 270 -18.78 -29.28 32.10
CA ARG A 270 -19.83 -28.33 32.50
C ARG A 270 -19.26 -26.95 32.79
N LYS A 271 -18.10 -26.84 33.47
CA LYS A 271 -17.45 -25.55 33.72
C LYS A 271 -17.05 -24.85 32.41
N LEU A 272 -16.44 -25.60 31.49
CA LEU A 272 -16.09 -25.11 30.15
C LEU A 272 -17.34 -24.67 29.36
N LEU A 273 -18.39 -25.49 29.39
CA LEU A 273 -19.66 -25.19 28.72
C LEU A 273 -20.40 -24.00 29.33
N LEU A 274 -20.28 -23.77 30.65
CA LEU A 274 -20.80 -22.58 31.34
C LEU A 274 -20.03 -21.31 30.96
N GLU A 275 -18.72 -21.39 30.74
CA GLU A 275 -17.91 -20.29 30.21
C GLU A 275 -18.21 -19.99 28.72
N MET A 276 -18.56 -21.04 27.95
CA MET A 276 -19.02 -20.95 26.56
C MET A 276 -20.49 -20.51 26.41
N SER A 277 -21.28 -20.53 27.48
CA SER A 277 -22.70 -20.13 27.48
C SER A 277 -22.96 -18.73 28.06
N LYS A 278 -21.90 -17.95 28.31
CA LYS A 278 -22.03 -16.48 28.44
C LYS A 278 -22.62 -15.91 27.13
N PRO A 279 -23.55 -14.93 27.17
CA PRO A 279 -24.07 -14.27 25.97
C PRO A 279 -22.90 -13.69 25.17
N ARG A 280 -22.81 -14.09 23.90
CA ARG A 280 -21.72 -13.75 22.98
C ARG A 280 -22.35 -13.47 21.62
N GLU A 281 -22.18 -12.25 21.13
CA GLU A 281 -22.54 -11.92 19.74
C GLU A 281 -21.58 -12.64 18.80
N ASN A 282 -22.06 -13.20 17.69
CA ASN A 282 -21.24 -13.89 16.73
C ASN A 282 -20.75 -12.94 15.63
N VAL A 283 -19.47 -12.60 15.69
CA VAL A 283 -18.85 -11.71 14.71
C VAL A 283 -18.23 -12.52 13.56
N PRO A 284 -18.71 -12.36 12.30
CA PRO A 284 -18.12 -13.02 11.14
C PRO A 284 -16.75 -12.44 10.81
N ASN A 285 -16.00 -13.08 9.90
CA ASN A 285 -14.76 -12.53 9.33
C ASN A 285 -13.68 -12.17 10.37
N THR A 286 -13.74 -12.72 11.59
CA THR A 286 -12.93 -12.24 12.71
C THR A 286 -12.06 -13.35 13.28
N HIS A 287 -10.80 -13.05 13.56
CA HIS A 287 -10.00 -13.75 14.55
C HIS A 287 -10.05 -12.96 15.85
N TRP A 288 -10.51 -13.56 16.96
CA TRP A 288 -10.60 -12.86 18.24
C TRP A 288 -9.62 -13.44 19.24
N ARG A 289 -9.11 -12.59 20.11
CA ARG A 289 -8.24 -12.99 21.21
C ARG A 289 -9.05 -13.62 22.34
N THR A 290 -8.68 -14.82 22.74
CA THR A 290 -9.27 -15.56 23.88
C THR A 290 -8.64 -15.15 25.21
N GLU A 291 -9.26 -15.56 26.32
CA GLU A 291 -8.74 -15.28 27.68
C GLU A 291 -7.38 -15.93 27.94
N ASP A 292 -7.03 -17.02 27.25
CA ASP A 292 -5.72 -17.69 27.36
C ASP A 292 -4.64 -17.09 26.45
N GLY A 293 -4.98 -16.03 25.70
CA GLY A 293 -4.05 -15.32 24.84
C GLY A 293 -3.80 -15.97 23.48
N THR A 294 -4.64 -16.92 23.08
CA THR A 294 -4.66 -17.45 21.70
C THR A 294 -5.64 -16.67 20.83
N TYR A 295 -5.63 -16.90 19.51
CA TYR A 295 -6.64 -16.38 18.58
C TYR A 295 -7.46 -17.52 18.00
N GLU A 296 -8.78 -17.41 18.16
CA GLU A 296 -9.72 -18.31 17.52
C GLU A 296 -10.34 -17.65 16.28
N ARG A 297 -10.61 -18.45 15.25
CA ARG A 297 -11.17 -17.98 13.98
C ARG A 297 -12.68 -18.21 13.94
N SER A 298 -13.41 -17.19 13.47
CA SER A 298 -14.85 -17.30 13.27
C SER A 298 -15.14 -18.25 12.12
N GLY A 299 -16.06 -19.20 12.34
CA GLY A 299 -16.51 -20.10 11.28
C GLY A 299 -17.36 -19.40 10.22
N ASP A 300 -17.91 -18.23 10.58
CA ASP A 300 -18.84 -17.51 9.74
C ASP A 300 -18.12 -16.49 8.87
N ILE A 301 -18.57 -16.44 7.62
CA ILE A 301 -18.07 -15.54 6.60
C ILE A 301 -19.25 -14.66 6.20
N SER A 302 -19.06 -13.33 6.28
CA SER A 302 -20.10 -12.36 5.91
C SER A 302 -19.56 -11.34 4.92
N TRP A 303 -20.47 -10.77 4.14
CA TRP A 303 -20.23 -9.69 3.21
C TRP A 303 -21.51 -8.93 2.97
N VAL A 304 -21.39 -7.68 2.53
CA VAL A 304 -22.55 -6.86 2.16
C VAL A 304 -23.13 -7.36 0.83
N ALA A 305 -24.13 -8.24 0.89
CA ALA A 305 -24.68 -8.90 -0.30
C ALA A 305 -25.18 -7.90 -1.37
N ASP A 306 -25.79 -6.80 -0.94
CA ASP A 306 -26.27 -5.71 -1.79
C ASP A 306 -25.48 -4.42 -1.51
N MET A 307 -24.62 -4.03 -2.45
CA MET A 307 -23.78 -2.84 -2.31
C MET A 307 -24.56 -1.53 -2.23
N ASN A 308 -25.83 -1.51 -2.66
CA ASN A 308 -26.68 -0.32 -2.55
C ASN A 308 -27.08 0.00 -1.10
N GLN A 309 -26.85 -0.93 -0.17
CA GLN A 309 -27.07 -0.72 1.26
C GLN A 309 -25.91 0.02 1.94
N ILE A 310 -24.77 0.17 1.24
CA ILE A 310 -23.64 0.94 1.77
C ILE A 310 -23.95 2.43 1.53
N PRO A 311 -24.00 3.26 2.58
CA PRO A 311 -24.31 4.68 2.43
C PRO A 311 -23.19 5.41 1.68
N THR A 312 -23.46 6.64 1.28
CA THR A 312 -22.43 7.55 0.75
C THR A 312 -21.29 7.66 1.77
N PRO A 313 -20.02 7.48 1.37
CA PRO A 313 -18.89 7.66 2.27
C PRO A 313 -18.91 9.04 2.93
N ASP A 314 -18.58 9.12 4.22
CA ASP A 314 -18.65 10.36 4.98
C ASP A 314 -17.25 10.86 5.31
N TYR A 315 -16.81 11.89 4.58
CA TYR A 315 -15.50 12.54 4.77
C TYR A 315 -15.56 13.74 5.73
N SER A 316 -16.69 13.97 6.43
CA SER A 316 -16.87 15.14 7.30
C SER A 316 -15.95 15.18 8.52
N ASP A 317 -15.35 14.04 8.89
CA ASP A 317 -14.36 13.95 9.96
C ASP A 317 -12.95 14.34 9.52
N PHE A 318 -12.69 14.54 8.21
CA PHE A 318 -11.36 14.78 7.68
C PHE A 318 -11.16 16.23 7.25
N ASP A 319 -9.96 16.75 7.47
CA ASP A 319 -9.53 17.99 6.82
C ASP A 319 -9.02 17.67 5.42
N LEU A 320 -9.91 17.82 4.44
CA LEU A 320 -9.58 17.55 3.04
C LEU A 320 -8.47 18.46 2.50
N SER A 321 -8.16 19.60 3.14
CA SER A 321 -7.08 20.48 2.68
C SER A 321 -5.67 19.93 2.93
N LEU A 322 -5.54 18.86 3.73
CA LEU A 322 -4.27 18.22 4.04
C LEU A 322 -3.79 17.22 2.99
N TYR A 323 -4.64 16.82 2.04
CA TYR A 323 -4.28 15.83 1.02
C TYR A 323 -3.66 16.50 -0.20
N THR A 324 -2.65 15.85 -0.79
CA THR A 324 -1.98 16.39 -1.98
C THR A 324 -2.90 16.49 -3.20
N THR A 325 -3.98 15.70 -3.22
CA THR A 325 -5.02 15.77 -4.24
C THR A 325 -6.01 16.92 -4.03
N PHE A 326 -5.87 17.71 -2.97
CA PHE A 326 -6.63 18.94 -2.74
C PHE A 326 -5.69 20.15 -2.76
N ARG A 327 -5.88 21.06 -3.72
CA ARG A 327 -5.09 22.28 -3.87
C ARG A 327 -5.95 23.47 -4.26
N GLU A 328 -5.67 24.63 -3.68
CA GLU A 328 -6.35 25.91 -3.99
C GLU A 328 -7.89 25.82 -3.90
N GLY A 329 -8.39 24.97 -3.00
CA GLY A 329 -9.82 24.74 -2.82
C GLY A 329 -10.45 23.81 -3.86
N GLN A 330 -9.66 23.13 -4.69
CA GLN A 330 -10.11 22.09 -5.60
C GLN A 330 -9.50 20.72 -5.26
N GLY A 331 -10.22 19.61 -5.47
CA GLY A 331 -9.60 18.31 -5.27
C GLY A 331 -10.35 17.07 -5.73
N SER A 332 -9.81 15.91 -5.34
CA SER A 332 -10.25 14.58 -5.77
C SER A 332 -10.85 13.78 -4.63
N LEU A 333 -12.00 13.14 -4.86
CA LEU A 333 -12.54 12.14 -3.94
C LEU A 333 -12.55 10.75 -4.57
N VAL A 334 -12.38 9.75 -3.72
CA VAL A 334 -12.43 8.35 -4.11
C VAL A 334 -13.87 7.85 -3.99
N LEU A 335 -14.31 7.12 -5.01
CA LEU A 335 -15.58 6.40 -5.09
C LEU A 335 -15.34 4.90 -5.26
N GLN A 336 -16.38 4.12 -4.99
CA GLN A 336 -16.38 2.69 -5.30
C GLN A 336 -17.71 2.36 -5.95
N GLY A 337 -17.68 1.88 -7.20
CA GLY A 337 -18.88 1.48 -7.92
C GLY A 337 -19.16 -0.03 -7.87
N SER A 338 -18.18 -0.84 -7.46
CA SER A 338 -18.23 -2.29 -7.43
C SER A 338 -17.21 -2.88 -6.47
N ARG A 339 -17.37 -4.16 -6.13
CA ARG A 339 -16.43 -4.94 -5.30
C ARG A 339 -16.12 -6.27 -5.94
N SER A 340 -14.90 -6.74 -5.66
CA SER A 340 -14.29 -7.90 -6.34
C SER A 340 -14.05 -7.63 -7.82
N CYS A 341 -13.65 -8.64 -8.56
CA CYS A 341 -13.44 -8.60 -9.99
C CYS A 341 -14.36 -9.64 -10.65
N TYR A 342 -15.01 -9.32 -11.78
CA TYR A 342 -15.78 -10.35 -12.51
C TYR A 342 -14.86 -11.29 -13.31
N TYR A 343 -13.61 -10.91 -13.56
CA TYR A 343 -12.67 -11.68 -14.38
C TYR A 343 -11.92 -12.76 -13.60
N MET A 344 -11.34 -12.42 -12.43
CA MET A 344 -10.76 -13.34 -11.44
C MET A 344 -9.90 -14.48 -11.99
N LYS A 345 -9.10 -14.20 -13.04
CA LYS A 345 -8.24 -15.19 -13.71
C LYS A 345 -6.78 -14.77 -13.84
N CYS A 346 -6.45 -13.49 -13.65
CA CYS A 346 -5.08 -12.99 -13.75
C CYS A 346 -4.17 -13.74 -12.75
N SER A 347 -3.09 -14.33 -13.24
CA SER A 347 -2.24 -15.20 -12.44
C SER A 347 -1.35 -14.46 -11.45
N PHE A 348 -1.06 -13.18 -11.70
CA PHE A 348 -0.24 -12.33 -10.83
C PHE A 348 -1.02 -11.62 -9.72
N CYS A 349 -2.35 -11.56 -9.82
CA CYS A 349 -3.16 -10.73 -8.95
C CYS A 349 -3.64 -11.52 -7.71
N ASN A 350 -3.44 -10.95 -6.51
CA ASN A 350 -3.94 -11.53 -5.25
C ASN A 350 -5.46 -11.42 -5.05
N ALA A 351 -6.17 -10.74 -5.96
CA ALA A 351 -7.62 -10.61 -5.93
C ALA A 351 -8.31 -11.98 -5.86
N ILE A 352 -7.76 -13.00 -6.52
CA ILE A 352 -8.34 -14.34 -6.57
C ILE A 352 -8.42 -14.98 -5.19
N THR A 353 -7.46 -14.74 -4.31
CA THR A 353 -7.43 -15.35 -2.97
C THR A 353 -8.03 -14.44 -1.91
N ASN A 354 -7.81 -13.13 -2.03
CA ASN A 354 -8.32 -12.14 -1.10
C ASN A 354 -9.84 -11.93 -1.31
N PHE A 355 -10.30 -12.07 -2.55
CA PHE A 355 -11.70 -11.90 -2.94
C PHE A 355 -12.44 -13.18 -3.40
N ALA A 356 -11.93 -14.39 -3.16
CA ALA A 356 -12.73 -15.61 -3.35
C ALA A 356 -13.36 -16.14 -2.04
N PRO A 357 -14.55 -16.77 -2.10
CA PRO A 357 -15.39 -17.05 -3.28
C PRO A 357 -16.40 -15.92 -3.59
N TRP A 358 -16.07 -14.64 -3.36
CA TRP A 358 -17.06 -13.57 -3.45
C TRP A 358 -17.43 -13.28 -4.89
N SER A 359 -18.73 -13.28 -5.15
CA SER A 359 -19.28 -12.80 -6.41
C SER A 359 -18.96 -11.32 -6.58
N TYR A 360 -18.65 -10.94 -7.81
CA TYR A 360 -18.66 -9.55 -8.25
C TYR A 360 -20.00 -8.90 -7.90
N ARG A 361 -19.96 -7.72 -7.29
CA ARG A 361 -21.13 -6.93 -6.86
C ARG A 361 -20.97 -5.51 -7.35
N GLU A 362 -22.07 -4.88 -7.74
CA GLU A 362 -22.10 -3.52 -8.28
C GLU A 362 -23.08 -2.66 -7.47
N ARG A 363 -22.79 -1.37 -7.34
CA ARG A 363 -23.79 -0.34 -7.00
C ARG A 363 -24.68 -0.06 -8.21
N SER A 364 -25.89 0.40 -7.95
CA SER A 364 -26.76 0.95 -8.98
C SER A 364 -26.22 2.30 -9.44
N THR A 365 -26.53 2.70 -10.66
CA THR A 365 -26.03 3.98 -11.20
C THR A 365 -26.64 5.12 -10.41
N GLU A 366 -27.92 5.02 -10.05
CA GLU A 366 -28.61 5.98 -9.19
C GLU A 366 -27.93 6.16 -7.83
N ASN A 367 -27.33 5.09 -7.30
CA ASN A 367 -26.63 5.14 -6.03
C ASN A 367 -25.26 5.85 -6.15
N ILE A 368 -24.53 5.61 -7.23
CA ILE A 368 -23.28 6.33 -7.54
C ILE A 368 -23.57 7.81 -7.83
N GLU A 369 -24.60 8.11 -8.60
CA GLU A 369 -25.05 9.47 -8.90
C GLU A 369 -25.41 10.25 -7.63
N LYS A 370 -26.13 9.59 -6.71
CA LYS A 370 -26.44 10.15 -5.39
C LYS A 370 -25.18 10.48 -4.59
N ASP A 371 -24.18 9.59 -4.61
CA ASP A 371 -22.91 9.83 -3.90
C ASP A 371 -22.20 11.05 -4.48
N ILE A 372 -22.11 11.13 -5.81
CA ILE A 372 -21.50 12.28 -6.50
C ILE A 372 -22.25 13.57 -6.18
N ASP A 373 -23.59 13.58 -6.25
CA ASP A 373 -24.38 14.77 -5.92
C ASP A 373 -24.19 15.21 -4.47
N THR A 374 -24.16 14.26 -3.55
CA THR A 374 -23.89 14.53 -2.13
C THR A 374 -22.50 15.13 -1.94
N PHE A 375 -21.49 14.62 -2.64
CA PHE A 375 -20.13 15.15 -2.56
C PHE A 375 -19.99 16.54 -3.17
N LEU A 376 -20.63 16.81 -4.31
CA LEU A 376 -20.62 18.14 -4.92
C LEU A 376 -21.35 19.17 -4.04
N GLU A 377 -22.36 18.76 -3.26
CA GLU A 377 -23.04 19.61 -2.29
C GLU A 377 -22.18 19.90 -1.06
N LEU A 378 -21.62 18.84 -0.44
CA LEU A 378 -20.83 18.95 0.80
C LEU A 378 -19.44 19.53 0.58
N TYR A 379 -18.85 19.28 -0.58
CA TYR A 379 -17.48 19.64 -0.93
C TYR A 379 -17.44 20.33 -2.30
N PRO A 380 -17.84 21.62 -2.40
CA PRO A 380 -17.92 22.34 -3.68
C PRO A 380 -16.60 22.44 -4.46
N GLY A 381 -15.48 22.22 -3.78
CA GLY A 381 -14.15 22.13 -4.38
C GLY A 381 -13.86 20.84 -5.14
N VAL A 382 -14.68 19.80 -5.00
CA VAL A 382 -14.41 18.54 -5.69
C VAL A 382 -14.60 18.72 -7.19
N VAL A 383 -13.53 18.41 -7.93
CA VAL A 383 -13.49 18.47 -9.39
C VAL A 383 -13.17 17.12 -10.03
N HIS A 384 -12.73 16.15 -9.23
CA HIS A 384 -12.31 14.83 -9.70
C HIS A 384 -12.90 13.69 -8.86
N PHE A 385 -13.28 12.61 -9.53
CA PHE A 385 -13.70 11.35 -8.91
C PHE A 385 -12.87 10.17 -9.42
N ASP A 386 -12.12 9.52 -8.52
CA ASP A 386 -11.36 8.29 -8.81
C ASP A 386 -12.14 7.07 -8.31
N PHE A 387 -12.49 6.17 -9.22
CA PHE A 387 -13.15 4.91 -8.88
C PHE A 387 -12.10 3.86 -8.49
N ALA A 388 -12.01 3.55 -7.19
CA ALA A 388 -11.09 2.55 -6.61
C ALA A 388 -11.56 1.10 -6.82
N ASP A 389 -12.19 0.83 -7.95
CA ASP A 389 -12.73 -0.46 -8.35
C ASP A 389 -11.62 -1.35 -8.92
N ALA A 390 -11.58 -2.63 -8.54
CA ALA A 390 -10.61 -3.56 -9.14
C ALA A 390 -10.84 -3.78 -10.64
N VAL A 391 -12.10 -3.65 -11.08
CA VAL A 391 -12.49 -3.54 -12.48
C VAL A 391 -13.93 -3.04 -12.54
N PHE A 392 -14.19 -2.09 -13.42
CA PHE A 392 -15.52 -1.57 -13.67
C PHE A 392 -16.14 -2.20 -14.94
N PRO A 393 -17.45 -2.45 -14.98
CA PRO A 393 -18.08 -3.12 -16.11
C PRO A 393 -18.40 -2.10 -17.21
N ALA A 394 -18.07 -2.43 -18.46
CA ALA A 394 -18.23 -1.52 -19.59
C ALA A 394 -19.67 -1.00 -19.77
N LYS A 395 -20.68 -1.79 -19.38
CA LYS A 395 -22.09 -1.41 -19.44
C LYS A 395 -22.39 -0.14 -18.63
N ARG A 396 -21.74 0.05 -17.48
CA ARG A 396 -21.99 1.17 -16.56
C ARG A 396 -21.32 2.47 -17.00
N LEU A 397 -20.27 2.38 -17.81
CA LEU A 397 -19.54 3.54 -18.31
C LEU A 397 -20.48 4.54 -18.99
N VAL A 398 -21.38 4.05 -19.84
CA VAL A 398 -22.32 4.90 -20.59
C VAL A 398 -23.26 5.67 -19.65
N GLU A 399 -23.81 4.98 -18.65
CA GLU A 399 -24.75 5.57 -17.69
C GLU A 399 -24.07 6.67 -16.85
N ILE A 400 -22.87 6.38 -16.34
CA ILE A 400 -22.08 7.38 -15.58
C ILE A 400 -21.65 8.54 -16.47
N ALA A 401 -21.20 8.30 -17.70
CA ALA A 401 -20.82 9.37 -18.62
C ALA A 401 -21.98 10.30 -18.95
N ASP A 402 -23.18 9.74 -19.19
CA ASP A 402 -24.37 10.54 -19.46
C ASP A 402 -24.71 11.44 -18.26
N PHE A 403 -24.59 10.93 -17.04
CA PHE A 403 -24.74 11.74 -15.84
C PHE A 403 -23.76 12.92 -15.78
N PHE A 404 -22.45 12.70 -16.01
CA PHE A 404 -21.45 13.78 -16.01
C PHE A 404 -21.70 14.82 -17.12
N ILE A 405 -22.12 14.39 -18.31
CA ILE A 405 -22.51 15.29 -19.41
C ILE A 405 -23.72 16.15 -19.00
N GLU A 406 -24.71 15.54 -18.34
CA GLU A 406 -25.93 16.24 -17.88
C GLU A 406 -25.65 17.28 -16.80
N LYS A 407 -24.62 17.09 -15.96
CA LYS A 407 -24.20 18.10 -14.97
C LYS A 407 -23.75 19.41 -15.60
N LYS A 408 -23.27 19.39 -16.86
CA LYS A 408 -22.76 20.58 -17.57
C LYS A 408 -21.69 21.34 -16.79
N ARG A 409 -20.83 20.60 -16.09
CA ARG A 409 -19.69 21.10 -15.32
C ARG A 409 -18.40 20.70 -16.03
N PRO A 410 -17.84 21.54 -16.92
CA PRO A 410 -16.67 21.20 -17.72
C PRO A 410 -15.37 21.09 -16.91
N GLU A 411 -15.39 21.38 -15.62
CA GLU A 411 -14.28 21.12 -14.71
C GLU A 411 -14.36 19.72 -14.06
N LEU A 412 -15.51 19.04 -14.13
CA LEU A 412 -15.65 17.70 -13.54
C LEU A 412 -15.08 16.64 -14.46
N PHE A 413 -14.18 15.82 -13.93
CA PHE A 413 -13.64 14.65 -14.60
C PHE A 413 -13.65 13.45 -13.66
N TRP A 414 -13.55 12.26 -14.23
CA TRP A 414 -13.59 11.02 -13.47
C TRP A 414 -12.72 9.97 -14.14
N GLU A 415 -12.20 9.03 -13.36
CA GLU A 415 -11.36 7.96 -13.88
C GLU A 415 -11.73 6.60 -13.29
N VAL A 416 -11.46 5.54 -14.06
CA VAL A 416 -11.86 4.20 -13.67
C VAL A 416 -11.01 3.12 -14.35
N ASP A 417 -10.75 2.05 -13.60
CA ASP A 417 -10.07 0.86 -14.10
C ASP A 417 -11.02 -0.07 -14.87
N VAL A 418 -10.64 -0.40 -16.09
CA VAL A 418 -11.43 -1.24 -17.00
C VAL A 418 -10.56 -2.27 -17.72
N ARG A 419 -11.23 -3.30 -18.25
CA ARG A 419 -10.61 -4.28 -19.13
C ARG A 419 -10.85 -3.91 -20.60
N PHE A 420 -9.99 -4.39 -21.47
CA PHE A 420 -10.25 -4.36 -22.91
C PHE A 420 -11.40 -5.30 -23.25
N GLU A 421 -12.60 -4.73 -23.43
CA GLU A 421 -13.80 -5.47 -23.80
C GLU A 421 -14.29 -5.06 -25.20
N GLY A 422 -14.79 -6.04 -25.97
CA GLY A 422 -15.26 -5.80 -27.34
C GLY A 422 -16.51 -4.92 -27.44
N ASN A 423 -17.28 -4.81 -26.34
CA ASN A 423 -18.48 -3.96 -26.20
C ASN A 423 -18.14 -2.48 -25.97
N ILE A 424 -16.88 -2.13 -25.67
CA ILE A 424 -16.42 -0.75 -25.69
C ILE A 424 -16.17 -0.42 -27.16
N ASP A 425 -17.02 0.41 -27.73
CA ASP A 425 -16.94 0.84 -29.13
C ASP A 425 -16.70 2.36 -29.22
N LYS A 426 -16.56 2.87 -30.44
CA LYS A 426 -16.35 4.30 -30.70
C LYS A 426 -17.44 5.20 -30.10
N ALA A 427 -18.68 4.73 -29.95
CA ALA A 427 -19.75 5.50 -29.33
C ALA A 427 -19.56 5.60 -27.81
N VAL A 428 -19.15 4.51 -27.16
CA VAL A 428 -18.76 4.53 -25.74
C VAL A 428 -17.57 5.47 -25.53
N LEU A 429 -16.52 5.36 -26.34
CA LEU A 429 -15.35 6.25 -26.25
C LEU A 429 -15.70 7.74 -26.48
N THR A 430 -16.66 8.02 -27.37
CA THR A 430 -17.18 9.39 -27.56
C THR A 430 -17.80 9.92 -26.28
N LYS A 431 -18.61 9.11 -25.59
CA LYS A 431 -19.18 9.48 -24.27
C LYS A 431 -18.11 9.64 -23.21
N MET A 432 -17.07 8.81 -23.20
CA MET A 432 -15.94 8.97 -22.26
C MET A 432 -15.26 10.32 -22.46
N ARG A 433 -14.95 10.69 -23.71
CA ARG A 433 -14.39 12.00 -24.03
C ARG A 433 -15.31 13.14 -23.58
N ASP A 434 -16.60 13.08 -23.96
CA ASP A 434 -17.55 14.16 -23.73
C ASP A 434 -17.89 14.34 -22.24
N SER A 435 -17.75 13.28 -21.44
CA SER A 435 -17.92 13.29 -19.98
C SER A 435 -16.63 13.54 -19.20
N GLN A 436 -15.49 13.75 -19.88
CA GLN A 436 -14.15 13.81 -19.28
C GLN A 436 -13.84 12.56 -18.42
N GLY A 437 -14.35 11.40 -18.84
CA GLY A 437 -14.07 10.10 -18.24
C GLY A 437 -12.78 9.51 -18.79
N LYS A 438 -11.81 9.24 -17.92
CA LYS A 438 -10.53 8.60 -18.25
C LYS A 438 -10.60 7.09 -17.97
N LEU A 439 -10.46 6.30 -19.02
CA LEU A 439 -10.36 4.85 -18.91
C LEU A 439 -8.89 4.45 -18.68
N ARG A 440 -8.64 3.75 -17.56
CA ARG A 440 -7.37 3.12 -17.24
C ARG A 440 -7.46 1.63 -17.59
N PHE A 441 -6.70 1.19 -18.58
CA PHE A 441 -6.69 -0.20 -19.03
C PHE A 441 -5.47 -0.93 -18.49
N GLY A 442 -5.69 -2.04 -17.81
CA GLY A 442 -4.63 -3.02 -17.60
C GLY A 442 -4.30 -3.72 -18.93
N LEU A 443 -3.26 -3.28 -19.62
CA LEU A 443 -2.71 -3.96 -20.80
C LEU A 443 -1.77 -5.09 -20.36
N GLU A 444 -0.94 -4.81 -19.36
CA GLU A 444 0.19 -5.60 -18.84
C GLU A 444 1.32 -5.76 -19.87
N THR A 445 1.04 -6.31 -21.04
CA THR A 445 2.04 -6.48 -22.11
C THR A 445 1.34 -6.52 -23.47
N ALA A 446 2.08 -6.22 -24.54
CA ALA A 446 1.59 -6.30 -25.92
C ALA A 446 1.83 -7.69 -26.55
N ASN A 447 2.55 -8.59 -25.87
CA ASN A 447 2.89 -9.91 -26.37
C ASN A 447 1.82 -10.96 -26.01
N GLU A 448 1.27 -11.65 -27.01
CA GLU A 448 0.16 -12.61 -26.83
C GLU A 448 0.54 -13.82 -25.96
N ARG A 449 1.78 -14.33 -26.07
CA ARG A 449 2.24 -15.47 -25.26
C ARG A 449 2.27 -15.10 -23.78
N LEU A 450 2.78 -13.92 -23.45
CA LEU A 450 2.83 -13.43 -22.08
C LEU A 450 1.43 -13.11 -21.53
N LEU A 451 0.53 -12.52 -22.35
CA LEU A 451 -0.87 -12.32 -21.98
C LEU A 451 -1.57 -13.65 -21.61
N ASP A 452 -1.30 -14.71 -22.37
CA ASP A 452 -1.80 -16.06 -22.10
C ASP A 452 -1.18 -16.66 -20.83
N LEU A 453 0.13 -16.51 -20.64
CA LEU A 453 0.86 -16.96 -19.45
C LEU A 453 0.23 -16.37 -18.18
N VAL A 454 0.05 -15.05 -18.14
CA VAL A 454 -0.56 -14.39 -16.99
C VAL A 454 -2.08 -14.48 -16.97
N ARG A 455 -2.69 -15.11 -17.98
CA ARG A 455 -4.14 -15.27 -18.14
C ARG A 455 -4.86 -13.92 -18.08
N LYS A 456 -4.28 -12.87 -18.65
CA LYS A 456 -4.89 -11.53 -18.65
C LYS A 456 -6.16 -11.51 -19.52
N GLY A 457 -6.17 -12.29 -20.60
CA GLY A 457 -7.33 -12.47 -21.49
C GLY A 457 -7.71 -11.23 -22.31
N ASN A 458 -6.77 -10.29 -22.46
CA ASN A 458 -6.89 -9.22 -23.45
C ASN A 458 -6.68 -9.84 -24.84
N ARG A 459 -7.42 -9.36 -25.85
CA ARG A 459 -7.16 -9.74 -27.24
C ARG A 459 -6.61 -8.55 -28.00
N MET A 460 -5.50 -8.73 -28.71
CA MET A 460 -4.80 -7.62 -29.37
C MET A 460 -5.62 -7.00 -30.51
N ASP A 461 -6.50 -7.76 -31.16
CA ASP A 461 -7.47 -7.21 -32.13
C ASP A 461 -8.38 -6.15 -31.51
N VAL A 462 -8.86 -6.40 -30.29
CA VAL A 462 -9.71 -5.47 -29.53
C VAL A 462 -8.91 -4.26 -29.06
N VAL A 463 -7.68 -4.48 -28.57
CA VAL A 463 -6.76 -3.43 -28.14
C VAL A 463 -6.49 -2.46 -29.29
N HIS A 464 -6.01 -2.95 -30.44
CA HIS A 464 -5.69 -2.10 -31.60
C HIS A 464 -6.90 -1.31 -32.10
N ARG A 465 -8.06 -1.96 -32.22
CA ARG A 465 -9.31 -1.29 -32.63
C ARG A 465 -9.65 -0.14 -31.68
N LEU A 466 -9.61 -0.36 -30.36
CA LEU A 466 -9.94 0.65 -29.36
C LEU A 466 -8.98 1.83 -29.39
N LEU A 467 -7.68 1.57 -29.56
CA LEU A 467 -6.68 2.64 -29.65
C LEU A 467 -6.78 3.42 -30.97
N GLN A 468 -7.10 2.75 -32.08
CA GLN A 468 -7.38 3.43 -33.35
C GLN A 468 -8.62 4.34 -33.25
N ASP A 469 -9.74 3.82 -32.70
CA ASP A 469 -10.94 4.61 -32.45
C ASP A 469 -10.65 5.80 -31.52
N SER A 470 -9.83 5.59 -30.49
CA SER A 470 -9.40 6.64 -29.55
C SER A 470 -8.58 7.74 -30.26
N ARG A 471 -7.62 7.36 -31.10
CA ARG A 471 -6.81 8.27 -31.93
C ARG A 471 -7.69 9.13 -32.84
N GLU A 472 -8.65 8.52 -33.53
CA GLU A 472 -9.57 9.24 -34.41
C GLU A 472 -10.48 10.23 -33.66
N LEU A 473 -10.80 9.94 -32.39
CA LEU A 473 -11.63 10.79 -31.54
C LEU A 473 -10.84 11.89 -30.83
N GLY A 474 -9.50 11.83 -30.83
CA GLY A 474 -8.65 12.62 -29.95
C GLY A 474 -8.83 12.27 -28.47
N TYR A 475 -9.34 11.07 -28.16
CA TYR A 475 -9.48 10.56 -26.81
C TYR A 475 -8.20 9.81 -26.43
N LYS A 476 -7.72 10.03 -25.22
CA LYS A 476 -6.49 9.39 -24.74
C LYS A 476 -6.80 8.52 -23.53
N PRO A 477 -6.81 7.18 -23.65
CA PRO A 477 -6.86 6.30 -22.48
C PRO A 477 -5.51 6.21 -21.77
N PHE A 478 -5.49 5.67 -20.56
CA PHE A 478 -4.27 5.34 -19.81
C PHE A 478 -4.02 3.82 -19.85
N LEU A 479 -2.77 3.38 -20.05
CA LEU A 479 -2.39 1.97 -20.07
C LEU A 479 -1.48 1.62 -18.88
N MET A 480 -1.85 0.61 -18.12
CA MET A 480 -0.97 -0.02 -17.14
C MET A 480 -0.23 -1.18 -17.83
N THR A 481 1.09 -1.17 -17.74
CA THR A 481 1.98 -2.17 -18.35
C THR A 481 3.02 -2.66 -17.35
N ILE A 482 3.53 -3.87 -17.58
CA ILE A 482 4.45 -4.58 -16.70
C ILE A 482 5.62 -5.06 -17.55
N VAL A 483 6.84 -4.83 -17.07
CA VAL A 483 8.07 -5.41 -17.62
C VAL A 483 8.70 -6.34 -16.57
N GLY A 484 9.28 -7.43 -17.04
CA GLY A 484 9.87 -8.49 -16.23
C GLY A 484 8.90 -9.62 -15.94
N LEU A 485 7.88 -9.88 -16.76
CA LEU A 485 6.97 -11.00 -16.53
C LEU A 485 7.74 -12.34 -16.48
N PRO A 486 7.20 -13.37 -15.80
CA PRO A 486 7.85 -14.67 -15.78
C PRO A 486 8.12 -15.19 -17.20
N THR A 487 9.30 -15.75 -17.44
CA THR A 487 9.72 -16.27 -18.76
C THR A 487 9.81 -15.26 -19.90
N GLU A 488 9.72 -13.95 -19.62
CA GLU A 488 9.80 -12.90 -20.65
C GLU A 488 11.19 -12.83 -21.30
N GLU A 489 11.19 -12.70 -22.63
CA GLU A 489 12.34 -12.45 -23.49
C GLU A 489 12.36 -10.98 -24.00
N ARG A 490 13.42 -10.56 -24.70
CA ARG A 490 13.87 -9.14 -24.77
C ARG A 490 13.25 -8.56 -25.99
N ASN A 491 13.16 -9.37 -27.02
CA ASN A 491 12.25 -9.18 -28.11
C ASN A 491 10.80 -8.98 -27.62
N GLU A 492 10.32 -9.71 -26.60
CA GLU A 492 8.94 -9.54 -26.13
C GLU A 492 8.76 -8.25 -25.30
N ALA A 493 9.76 -7.90 -24.49
CA ALA A 493 9.80 -6.60 -23.83
C ALA A 493 9.96 -5.45 -24.86
N GLU A 494 10.71 -5.68 -25.94
CA GLU A 494 10.86 -4.74 -27.06
C GLU A 494 9.56 -4.60 -27.85
N GLU A 495 8.78 -5.66 -28.03
CA GLU A 495 7.44 -5.60 -28.63
C GLU A 495 6.52 -4.65 -27.84
N LEU A 496 6.62 -4.65 -26.50
CA LEU A 496 5.91 -3.67 -25.68
C LEU A 496 6.42 -2.25 -25.92
N TYR A 497 7.75 -2.04 -26.00
CA TYR A 497 8.31 -0.73 -26.33
C TYR A 497 7.86 -0.22 -27.71
N GLU A 498 7.90 -1.07 -28.73
CA GLU A 498 7.44 -0.75 -30.09
C GLU A 498 5.95 -0.40 -30.10
N PHE A 499 5.13 -1.16 -29.37
CA PHE A 499 3.71 -0.88 -29.22
C PHE A 499 3.45 0.48 -28.55
N LEU A 500 4.11 0.76 -27.43
CA LEU A 500 3.98 2.05 -26.73
C LEU A 500 4.50 3.20 -27.61
N SER A 501 5.54 2.96 -28.41
CA SER A 501 6.08 3.92 -29.37
C SER A 501 5.11 4.20 -30.53
N GLU A 502 4.40 3.18 -31.02
CA GLU A 502 3.37 3.34 -32.05
C GLU A 502 2.20 4.21 -31.55
N TYR A 503 1.80 4.03 -30.29
CA TYR A 503 0.64 4.70 -29.69
C TYR A 503 0.99 5.89 -28.79
N HIS A 504 2.24 6.37 -28.78
CA HIS A 504 2.71 7.44 -27.89
C HIS A 504 1.90 8.75 -27.98
N ASP A 505 1.28 9.03 -29.12
CA ASP A 505 0.44 10.21 -29.36
C ASP A 505 -1.03 10.02 -28.95
N THR A 506 -1.41 8.78 -28.63
CA THR A 506 -2.80 8.34 -28.45
C THR A 506 -3.09 7.93 -27.01
N VAL A 507 -2.09 7.48 -26.26
CA VAL A 507 -2.28 6.98 -24.90
C VAL A 507 -1.35 7.68 -23.91
N THR A 508 -1.74 7.61 -22.65
CA THR A 508 -0.80 7.71 -21.54
C THR A 508 -0.54 6.31 -20.98
N TYR A 509 0.56 6.10 -20.27
CA TYR A 509 0.83 4.80 -19.69
C TYR A 509 1.74 4.90 -18.46
N GLN A 510 1.75 3.80 -17.71
CA GLN A 510 2.72 3.46 -16.68
C GLN A 510 3.41 2.15 -17.05
N ILE A 511 4.70 2.08 -16.74
CA ILE A 511 5.50 0.85 -16.84
C ILE A 511 5.91 0.49 -15.41
N ALA A 512 5.38 -0.62 -14.90
CA ALA A 512 5.73 -1.19 -13.61
C ALA A 512 6.75 -2.31 -13.79
N ASP A 513 7.57 -2.56 -12.76
CA ASP A 513 8.35 -3.78 -12.71
C ASP A 513 7.53 -4.95 -12.17
N PHE A 514 7.77 -6.16 -12.67
CA PHE A 514 7.01 -7.32 -12.24
C PHE A 514 7.39 -7.72 -10.82
N ILE A 515 6.39 -7.69 -9.94
CA ILE A 515 6.44 -8.18 -8.57
C ILE A 515 5.61 -9.46 -8.42
N VAL A 516 6.04 -10.37 -7.54
CA VAL A 516 5.21 -11.51 -7.13
C VAL A 516 4.42 -11.11 -5.88
N GLU A 517 3.13 -10.87 -6.06
CA GLU A 517 2.23 -10.61 -4.94
C GLU A 517 1.96 -11.89 -4.13
N ARG A 518 1.92 -11.72 -2.80
CA ARG A 518 1.44 -12.75 -1.89
C ARG A 518 -0.01 -13.15 -2.18
N ASN A 519 -0.27 -14.43 -2.05
CA ASN A 519 -1.49 -15.14 -2.37
C ASN A 519 -1.89 -15.11 -3.86
N SER A 520 -1.05 -14.58 -4.76
CA SER A 520 -1.30 -14.70 -6.20
C SER A 520 -1.20 -16.16 -6.68
N PRO A 521 -1.94 -16.55 -7.74
CA PRO A 521 -1.77 -17.86 -8.36
C PRO A 521 -0.33 -18.18 -8.79
N ILE A 522 0.46 -17.17 -9.18
CA ILE A 522 1.88 -17.29 -9.50
C ILE A 522 2.69 -17.69 -8.27
N GLN A 523 2.47 -17.05 -7.11
CA GLN A 523 3.13 -17.49 -5.88
C GLN A 523 2.72 -18.93 -5.52
N LEU A 524 1.43 -19.25 -5.58
CA LEU A 524 0.92 -20.55 -5.11
C LEU A 524 1.40 -21.73 -5.98
N ARG A 525 1.79 -21.47 -7.23
CA ARG A 525 2.20 -22.49 -8.21
C ARG A 525 3.40 -22.00 -9.03
N PRO A 526 4.53 -21.67 -8.39
CA PRO A 526 5.63 -20.93 -9.03
C PRO A 526 6.30 -21.73 -10.16
N ASP A 527 6.33 -23.06 -10.02
CA ASP A 527 6.85 -23.97 -11.04
C ASP A 527 6.06 -23.90 -12.36
N GLU A 528 4.75 -23.67 -12.33
CA GLU A 528 3.92 -23.53 -13.55
C GLU A 528 4.27 -22.29 -14.36
N TYR A 529 4.86 -21.27 -13.71
CA TYR A 529 5.21 -19.99 -14.32
C TYR A 529 6.72 -19.81 -14.51
N GLY A 530 7.52 -20.84 -14.24
CA GLY A 530 8.97 -20.79 -14.48
C GLY A 530 9.73 -19.87 -13.52
N ILE A 531 9.23 -19.69 -12.30
CA ILE A 531 9.92 -18.94 -11.24
C ILE A 531 10.22 -19.82 -10.05
N HIS A 532 11.16 -19.39 -9.22
CA HIS A 532 11.39 -19.92 -7.89
C HIS A 532 11.21 -18.78 -6.89
N ILE A 533 10.28 -18.96 -5.94
CA ILE A 533 10.17 -18.07 -4.80
C ILE A 533 11.29 -18.45 -3.83
N GLU A 534 12.05 -17.47 -3.39
CA GLU A 534 13.08 -17.70 -2.38
C GLU A 534 12.41 -18.17 -1.08
N ASP A 535 12.66 -19.43 -0.70
CA ASP A 535 12.18 -20.00 0.56
C ASP A 535 13.02 -19.44 1.72
N ASP A 536 12.65 -18.27 2.20
CA ASP A 536 13.19 -17.71 3.42
C ASP A 536 12.07 -17.31 4.38
N GLU A 537 12.15 -17.76 5.64
CA GLU A 537 11.28 -17.27 6.72
C GLU A 537 11.34 -15.74 6.81
N GLN A 538 12.46 -15.12 6.39
CA GLN A 538 12.64 -13.68 6.18
C GLN A 538 11.53 -13.04 5.35
N GLN A 539 11.01 -13.74 4.34
CA GLN A 539 10.03 -13.21 3.41
C GLN A 539 8.58 -13.28 3.89
N SER A 540 8.32 -13.94 5.02
CA SER A 540 6.96 -14.24 5.49
C SER A 540 6.05 -13.00 5.57
N PHE A 541 6.55 -11.82 5.93
CA PHE A 541 5.70 -10.63 6.05
C PHE A 541 5.78 -9.68 4.85
N HIS A 542 6.54 -10.00 3.81
CA HIS A 542 6.61 -9.17 2.60
C HIS A 542 5.35 -9.36 1.75
N HIS A 543 4.80 -8.24 1.27
CA HIS A 543 3.70 -8.23 0.28
C HIS A 543 4.20 -8.65 -1.10
N ASN A 544 5.38 -8.15 -1.47
CA ASN A 544 6.08 -8.48 -2.70
C ASN A 544 7.20 -9.46 -2.36
N LEU A 545 7.13 -10.66 -2.91
CA LEU A 545 8.07 -11.74 -2.63
C LEU A 545 9.28 -11.63 -3.54
N ARG A 546 10.46 -11.99 -3.03
CA ARG A 546 11.63 -12.16 -3.89
C ARG A 546 11.52 -13.49 -4.61
N PHE A 547 11.94 -13.47 -5.85
CA PHE A 547 11.88 -14.62 -6.72
C PHE A 547 13.02 -14.55 -7.71
N THR A 548 13.37 -15.71 -8.25
CA THR A 548 14.30 -15.87 -9.35
C THR A 548 13.60 -16.49 -10.55
N ARG A 549 13.99 -16.09 -11.76
CA ARG A 549 13.47 -16.66 -13.01
C ARG A 549 14.29 -17.88 -13.43
N ARG A 550 13.60 -18.95 -13.87
CA ARG A 550 14.24 -20.17 -14.40
C ARG A 550 14.38 -20.18 -15.93
N ALA A 551 13.67 -19.27 -16.59
CA ALA A 551 13.65 -19.11 -18.05
C ALA A 551 13.33 -17.64 -18.39
N GLY A 552 13.56 -17.25 -19.64
CA GLY A 552 13.63 -15.83 -20.02
C GLY A 552 14.95 -15.23 -19.57
N TYR A 553 14.97 -13.94 -19.26
CA TYR A 553 16.18 -13.31 -18.71
C TYR A 553 16.33 -13.43 -17.22
N SER A 554 17.58 -13.24 -16.78
CA SER A 554 17.91 -13.12 -15.36
C SER A 554 17.22 -11.91 -14.73
N ASP A 555 17.18 -11.86 -13.40
CA ASP A 555 16.55 -10.75 -12.69
C ASP A 555 17.34 -9.44 -12.87
N GLU A 556 18.68 -9.52 -12.99
CA GLU A 556 19.52 -8.37 -13.32
C GLU A 556 19.23 -7.83 -14.73
N GLU A 557 19.09 -8.73 -15.70
CA GLU A 557 18.73 -8.41 -17.07
C GLU A 557 17.31 -7.82 -17.15
N ALA A 558 16.33 -8.38 -16.43
CA ALA A 558 14.98 -7.84 -16.36
C ALA A 558 14.96 -6.39 -15.82
N GLN A 559 15.74 -6.12 -14.77
CA GLN A 559 15.91 -4.78 -14.21
C GLN A 559 16.65 -3.82 -15.16
N GLU A 560 17.58 -4.33 -15.96
CA GLU A 560 18.22 -3.56 -17.03
C GLU A 560 17.22 -3.20 -18.13
N VAL A 561 16.47 -4.19 -18.64
CA VAL A 561 15.46 -4.03 -19.70
C VAL A 561 14.36 -3.07 -19.26
N TYR A 562 13.84 -3.21 -18.04
CA TYR A 562 12.87 -2.28 -17.47
C TYR A 562 13.37 -0.83 -17.50
N ARG A 563 14.59 -0.58 -16.99
CA ARG A 563 15.19 0.75 -16.99
C ARG A 563 15.39 1.29 -18.41
N ASP A 564 15.86 0.44 -19.32
CA ASP A 564 16.11 0.81 -20.70
C ASP A 564 14.81 1.21 -21.42
N ILE A 565 13.77 0.37 -21.34
CA ILE A 565 12.44 0.68 -21.91
C ILE A 565 11.90 1.97 -21.30
N LEU A 566 11.94 2.13 -19.97
CA LEU A 566 11.47 3.32 -19.29
C LEU A 566 12.17 4.59 -19.81
N VAL A 567 13.50 4.57 -19.94
CA VAL A 567 14.29 5.71 -20.43
C VAL A 567 13.98 6.02 -21.89
N ARG A 568 14.01 5.02 -22.79
CA ARG A 568 13.73 5.21 -24.22
C ARG A 568 12.34 5.77 -24.46
N THR A 569 11.39 5.29 -23.68
CA THR A 569 10.00 5.71 -23.72
C THR A 569 9.84 7.16 -23.23
N MET A 570 10.49 7.55 -22.13
CA MET A 570 10.52 8.96 -21.67
C MET A 570 11.15 9.93 -22.67
N GLN A 571 12.24 9.52 -23.34
CA GLN A 571 12.92 10.35 -24.35
C GLN A 571 12.00 10.67 -25.53
N ARG A 572 11.14 9.74 -25.92
CA ARG A 572 10.22 9.91 -27.05
C ARG A 572 9.11 10.93 -26.77
N PHE A 573 8.60 10.98 -25.53
CA PHE A 573 7.48 11.86 -25.15
C PHE A 573 7.84 13.35 -25.04
N LYS A 574 9.11 13.68 -24.75
CA LYS A 574 9.53 15.08 -24.51
C LYS A 574 9.73 15.95 -25.76
N GLY A 575 9.46 15.45 -26.97
CA GLY A 575 9.44 16.28 -28.20
C GLY A 575 10.69 17.16 -28.44
N ALA A 576 11.85 16.89 -27.83
CA ALA A 576 12.98 17.82 -27.81
C ALA A 576 14.34 17.11 -27.88
N ARG A 577 15.00 17.30 -29.03
CA ARG A 577 16.42 17.06 -29.38
C ARG A 577 16.90 15.61 -29.27
N GLU A 578 17.51 15.12 -30.35
CA GLU A 578 18.46 14.01 -30.29
C GLU A 578 19.44 14.30 -29.15
N VAL A 579 19.34 13.53 -28.07
CA VAL A 579 20.37 13.49 -27.05
C VAL A 579 21.44 12.56 -27.61
N ASP A 580 22.48 13.15 -28.19
CA ASP A 580 23.69 12.42 -28.54
C ASP A 580 24.36 11.97 -27.23
N VAL A 581 24.17 10.68 -26.91
CA VAL A 581 24.64 10.03 -25.68
C VAL A 581 26.17 10.11 -25.54
N GLU A 582 26.89 10.16 -26.67
CA GLU A 582 28.36 10.30 -26.70
C GLU A 582 28.80 11.74 -26.49
N GLN A 583 28.04 12.71 -27.03
CA GLN A 583 28.27 14.14 -26.77
C GLN A 583 27.96 14.52 -25.32
N GLU A 584 26.89 13.99 -24.71
CA GLU A 584 26.60 14.21 -23.28
C GLU A 584 27.63 13.55 -22.36
N ARG A 585 28.15 12.37 -22.71
CA ARG A 585 29.31 11.77 -22.00
C ARG A 585 30.55 12.64 -22.05
N SER A 586 30.75 13.41 -23.13
CA SER A 586 31.92 14.30 -23.32
C SER A 586 31.77 15.70 -22.69
N ARG A 587 30.54 16.11 -22.33
CA ARG A 587 30.25 17.37 -21.61
C ARG A 587 30.53 17.27 -20.11
N VAL A 588 30.84 16.07 -19.62
CA VAL A 588 31.32 15.83 -18.27
C VAL A 588 32.81 16.22 -18.20
N ALA A 589 33.06 17.52 -18.08
CA ALA A 589 34.28 18.06 -17.51
C ALA A 589 33.91 18.78 -16.18
N PRO A 590 34.82 18.78 -15.20
CA PRO A 590 34.50 18.94 -13.79
C PRO A 590 34.27 20.42 -13.44
N ASP A 591 33.02 20.87 -13.38
CA ASP A 591 32.70 22.10 -12.66
C ASP A 591 31.27 22.06 -12.09
N ASP A 592 31.18 22.45 -10.81
CA ASP A 592 30.23 21.99 -9.79
C ASP A 592 28.84 22.65 -9.82
N SER A 593 28.16 22.73 -10.97
CA SER A 593 26.74 23.10 -10.90
C SER A 593 25.92 22.59 -12.06
N VAL A 594 24.85 21.87 -11.67
CA VAL A 594 23.73 21.39 -12.49
C VAL A 594 23.99 20.06 -13.19
N TYR A 595 23.41 18.96 -12.68
CA TYR A 595 22.39 18.16 -13.39
C TYR A 595 21.84 16.99 -12.55
N ARG A 596 20.54 16.69 -12.76
CA ARG A 596 19.84 15.44 -12.41
C ARG A 596 20.03 14.42 -13.54
N LEU A 597 20.58 13.24 -13.25
CA LEU A 597 19.96 11.90 -13.44
C LEU A 597 20.95 10.75 -13.13
N SER A 598 20.39 9.65 -12.61
CA SER A 598 20.91 8.27 -12.53
C SER A 598 21.54 7.77 -11.22
N LEU A 599 20.74 6.97 -10.50
CA LEU A 599 20.92 5.54 -10.20
C LEU A 599 22.29 4.99 -9.72
N ARG A 600 22.18 4.31 -8.57
CA ARG A 600 23.01 3.23 -7.98
C ARG A 600 24.39 3.59 -7.41
N ALA A 601 24.48 3.61 -6.07
CA ALA A 601 25.35 2.73 -5.26
C ALA A 601 25.29 3.19 -3.79
N GLY A 602 24.91 2.33 -2.84
CA GLY A 602 25.00 2.73 -1.43
C GLY A 602 24.33 1.88 -0.36
N SER A 603 24.01 0.61 -0.59
CA SER A 603 23.28 -0.20 0.40
C SER A 603 24.15 -1.16 1.23
N PHE A 604 25.49 -1.09 1.15
CA PHE A 604 26.36 -2.08 1.82
C PHE A 604 27.44 -1.49 2.74
N ALA A 605 27.47 -0.17 2.96
CA ALA A 605 28.54 0.48 3.75
C ALA A 605 28.06 1.22 5.02
N LEU A 606 26.75 1.31 5.26
CA LEU A 606 26.18 2.09 6.37
C LEU A 606 25.88 1.26 7.63
N GLU A 607 25.72 -0.07 7.52
CA GLU A 607 25.51 -0.95 8.68
C GLU A 607 26.71 -0.95 9.65
N ASN A 608 27.93 -0.72 9.17
CA ASN A 608 29.14 -0.83 10.01
C ASN A 608 29.67 0.50 10.59
N TYR A 609 29.12 1.65 10.19
CA TYR A 609 29.61 2.96 10.65
C TYR A 609 28.88 3.47 11.89
N TRP A 610 27.56 3.20 12.00
CA TRP A 610 26.72 3.75 13.07
C TRP A 610 26.94 3.07 14.43
N VAL A 611 27.29 1.78 14.44
CA VAL A 611 27.65 1.01 15.65
C VAL A 611 28.99 1.46 16.23
N LYS A 612 29.89 2.01 15.40
CA LYS A 612 31.29 2.32 15.80
C LYS A 612 31.47 3.71 16.44
N HIS A 613 30.47 4.60 16.37
CA HIS A 613 30.64 6.01 16.74
C HIS A 613 29.70 6.54 17.83
N ASN A 614 28.71 5.77 18.30
CA ASN A 614 27.75 6.22 19.32
C ASN A 614 27.89 5.59 20.71
N ASN A 615 28.92 4.77 20.96
CA ASN A 615 29.36 4.36 22.31
C ASN A 615 28.22 3.95 23.30
N LEU A 616 27.17 3.28 22.81
CA LEU A 616 26.14 2.67 23.65
C LEU A 616 26.65 1.32 24.17
N PRO A 617 26.43 0.95 25.44
CA PRO A 617 26.98 -0.27 26.01
C PRO A 617 26.28 -1.50 25.41
N PHE A 618 26.97 -2.20 24.53
CA PHE A 618 26.62 -3.52 24.01
C PHE A 618 27.68 -4.50 24.52
N GLU A 619 27.55 -4.96 25.76
CA GLU A 619 28.34 -6.09 26.25
C GLU A 619 27.52 -7.37 26.08
N GLY A 620 28.00 -8.29 25.23
CA GLY A 620 27.56 -9.67 25.37
C GLY A 620 27.76 -10.71 24.25
N LEU A 621 28.31 -10.42 23.07
CA LEU A 621 28.76 -11.49 22.14
C LEU A 621 30.04 -11.06 21.38
N VAL A 622 31.09 -11.89 21.49
CA VAL A 622 32.50 -11.57 21.20
C VAL A 622 32.88 -11.81 19.71
N PRO A 623 33.48 -10.82 19.00
CA PRO A 623 33.97 -10.98 17.62
C PRO A 623 35.46 -11.40 17.51
N ILE A 624 35.76 -12.19 16.48
CA ILE A 624 37.10 -12.43 15.91
C ILE A 624 37.60 -11.12 15.29
N GLY A 625 38.12 -10.20 16.12
CA GLY A 625 38.66 -8.91 15.66
C GLY A 625 39.84 -8.40 16.47
N TYR A 626 40.07 -8.96 17.66
CA TYR A 626 41.03 -8.41 18.64
C TYR A 626 42.52 -8.64 18.28
N LYS A 627 42.85 -9.46 17.27
CA LYS A 627 44.25 -9.71 16.88
C LYS A 627 44.80 -8.80 15.78
N VAL A 628 43.96 -8.10 15.03
CA VAL A 628 44.40 -7.31 13.86
C VAL A 628 44.68 -5.84 14.25
N GLN A 629 43.99 -5.32 15.26
CA GLN A 629 44.10 -3.90 15.62
C GLN A 629 45.37 -3.55 16.41
N GLN A 630 46.03 -4.53 17.05
CA GLN A 630 47.28 -4.31 17.78
C GLN A 630 48.54 -4.30 16.89
N GLN A 631 48.50 -4.89 15.69
CA GLN A 631 49.65 -4.88 14.77
C GLN A 631 49.74 -3.61 13.93
N TRP A 632 48.64 -2.88 13.75
CA TRP A 632 48.61 -1.70 12.88
C TRP A 632 49.11 -0.43 13.57
N THR A 633 49.04 -0.35 14.91
CA THR A 633 49.46 0.84 15.67
C THR A 633 50.99 0.94 15.82
N ASP A 634 51.73 -0.15 15.68
CA ASP A 634 53.20 -0.14 15.70
C ASP A 634 53.83 0.17 14.32
N MET A 635 53.04 0.22 13.25
CA MET A 635 53.53 0.34 11.87
C MET A 635 53.62 1.78 11.31
N THR A 636 53.13 2.80 12.02
CA THR A 636 53.21 4.20 11.56
C THR A 636 54.48 4.93 12.00
N ASN A 637 55.38 4.27 12.73
CA ASN A 637 56.67 4.82 13.15
C ASN A 637 57.86 4.13 12.46
N LYS A 638 58.03 4.38 11.15
CA LYS A 638 59.31 4.60 10.45
C LYS A 638 59.10 4.49 8.94
N GLY A 639 59.51 5.51 8.21
CA GLY A 639 59.49 5.52 6.76
C GLY A 639 60.28 4.35 6.18
N THR A 640 59.59 3.47 5.45
CA THR A 640 60.23 2.47 4.60
C THR A 640 59.28 2.19 3.43
N VAL A 641 59.80 2.35 2.21
CA VAL A 641 59.13 1.92 0.97
C VAL A 641 59.32 0.41 0.85
N PHE A 642 58.24 -0.34 0.60
CA PHE A 642 58.32 -1.74 0.19
C PHE A 642 57.54 -1.96 -1.10
N GLU A 643 58.19 -2.65 -2.05
CA GLU A 643 57.57 -3.22 -3.25
C GLU A 643 56.65 -4.37 -2.85
N ILE A 644 55.46 -4.42 -3.45
CA ILE A 644 54.54 -5.55 -3.31
C ILE A 644 54.74 -6.49 -4.50
N ASP A 645 54.77 -7.79 -4.17
CA ASP A 645 54.87 -8.93 -5.07
C ASP A 645 53.82 -8.88 -6.21
N PRO A 646 54.21 -9.01 -7.49
CA PRO A 646 53.31 -8.90 -8.64
C PRO A 646 52.14 -9.88 -8.65
N ASP A 647 52.24 -11.02 -7.95
CA ASP A 647 51.21 -12.05 -8.01
C ASP A 647 49.98 -11.75 -7.11
N ILE A 648 50.08 -10.78 -6.19
CA ILE A 648 48.93 -10.27 -5.41
C ILE A 648 48.15 -9.21 -6.20
N ALA A 649 48.81 -8.49 -7.12
CA ALA A 649 48.17 -7.45 -7.94
C ALA A 649 47.23 -8.02 -9.01
N LEU A 650 47.34 -9.29 -9.37
CA LEU A 650 46.52 -9.94 -10.41
C LEU A 650 45.15 -10.42 -9.92
N GLY A 651 44.93 -10.58 -8.62
CA GLY A 651 43.60 -10.91 -8.06
C GLY A 651 42.62 -9.72 -8.04
N ALA A 652 43.13 -8.50 -8.02
CA ALA A 652 42.33 -7.27 -7.91
C ALA A 652 41.91 -6.68 -9.27
N LEU A 653 42.47 -7.16 -10.39
CA LEU A 653 42.22 -6.60 -11.73
C LEU A 653 41.15 -7.33 -12.55
N ALA A 654 40.51 -8.37 -12.01
CA ALA A 654 39.42 -9.08 -12.71
C ALA A 654 38.01 -8.52 -12.40
N GLY A 655 37.87 -7.57 -11.48
CA GLY A 655 36.57 -7.02 -11.04
C GLY A 655 36.21 -5.64 -11.58
N ALA A 656 37.03 -5.03 -12.44
CA ALA A 656 36.79 -3.70 -12.98
C ALA A 656 37.11 -3.64 -14.48
N GLY A 657 36.05 -3.74 -15.29
CA GLY A 657 36.04 -3.35 -16.70
C GLY A 657 34.62 -2.93 -17.04
N SER A 658 34.29 -1.64 -16.92
CA SER A 658 34.40 -0.61 -17.99
C SER A 658 33.20 -0.68 -18.95
N ARG A 659 32.45 0.39 -19.23
CA ARG A 659 32.70 1.82 -19.06
C ARG A 659 31.39 2.61 -19.20
#